data_AF-A0A423EUZ2-F1
#
_entry.id   AF-A0A423EUZ2-F1
#
_cell.length_a   1.000
_cell.length_b   1.000
_cell.length_c   1.000
_cell.angle_alpha   90.00
_cell.angle_beta   90.00
_cell.angle_gamma   90.00
#
_symmetry.space_group_name_H-M   'P 1'
#
loop_
_entity.id
_entity.type
_entity.pdbx_description
1 polymer ?
#
loop_
_entity_poly.entity_id
_entity_poly.type
_entity_poly.pdbx_seq_one_letter_code
_entity_poly.pdbx_strand_id
1 'polypeptide(L)'
;MIESISLKKIATYSPDTPENLTELKAVNVIYGANGAGKTTLSRLIADPGISADCTVSWKNNIPVPALVYNSDFIADNYSDSKNLKGVFTLGKTEQNQKDRLEELKADCKRFEQQRDRTLLQLNGEDGASGKHAERRELDARLVFRCWDQKIKHDEVFQGAFKGVRSSRDSFKARVLQESLNNKAPLLKLEELSEKALVLYGDAPSALVVVPSIDLTSLVTLQSDRILAKNIIGKGDVDVAALIERLGNSDWVHQGIKFLEHSDDHCPFCQQAVSHDFEAHLSQYFDEMFEKDVKALKEFSELYFSRANDLVVRAQTLLENDYQHLDKEVLGLEVKALEVLIKVNVERIVNKIASPSLAIELEPLSDLGEKLTKLIADANKKVSEHNRLVAGFSTEQSNLTSEVWKYLLETELKQTLSDYTADTGRLDKAIEGLTRTLEKAKGDILQANADIATIEASLTSVQPTVKAINELLRDFGFRGFSLAVAPGENSYKLLRSDGTDARKTLSEGEKTFVTFLYFYHLLKGSTTTSGVTTERIVVIDDPVSSLDSDVLFIVSSLIKQIFTEVRQANNVIRQIFVLTHNVHFHKEITFSPLRRGTKAWGDETFWVVRKPDHHTKVEGHAHNPVKTSYQLLWGELRKNPLPTLTLQNTMRRILENYFKILGGIDTDKLLESFDGHEKVQCQSLISWVNDGSHYSPDDLFVAIGDKMATSYMKIFFKIFKAANHLAHYEMMMGEDYKDLTADDVEAEESGDVDGDFGAGSQTEVAGEEAPLVAAQIPVAEEPIKVDPLPGAAPVKVDLPKPSQRQAIQPGLLPPDTPSAPNTVSAPEHPGTLGDD
;
A
#
# COMPACT_ATOMS: atom_id res chain seq x y z
N MET A 1 -2.85 12.55 -19.37
CA MET A 1 -1.50 12.62 -19.96
C MET A 1 -0.49 12.21 -18.91
N ILE A 2 0.62 11.61 -19.32
CA ILE A 2 1.78 11.33 -18.47
C ILE A 2 2.65 12.59 -18.43
N GLU A 3 3.08 12.99 -17.24
CA GLU A 3 3.93 14.17 -17.00
C GLU A 3 5.39 13.78 -16.72
N SER A 4 5.59 12.61 -16.10
CA SER A 4 6.92 11.98 -15.95
C SER A 4 6.84 10.46 -15.87
N ILE A 5 7.97 9.79 -16.15
CA ILE A 5 8.17 8.34 -16.04
C ILE A 5 9.51 8.10 -15.33
N SER A 6 9.52 7.26 -14.30
CA SER A 6 10.73 6.78 -13.63
C SER A 6 10.92 5.28 -13.89
N LEU A 7 12.09 4.89 -14.38
CA LEU A 7 12.43 3.50 -14.68
C LEU A 7 13.60 3.04 -13.81
N LYS A 8 13.36 2.01 -13.00
CA LYS A 8 14.34 1.39 -12.11
C LYS A 8 14.11 -0.11 -12.05
N LYS A 9 15.19 -0.90 -11.94
CA LYS A 9 15.15 -2.35 -11.67
C LYS A 9 14.30 -3.15 -12.67
N ILE A 10 14.23 -2.71 -13.93
CA ILE A 10 13.45 -3.33 -15.01
C ILE A 10 14.30 -3.57 -16.27
N ALA A 11 14.37 -4.82 -16.73
CA ALA A 11 15.12 -5.27 -17.91
C ALA A 11 16.59 -4.77 -17.98
N THR A 12 16.84 -3.64 -18.66
CA THR A 12 18.18 -3.04 -18.84
C THR A 12 18.44 -1.80 -17.99
N TYR A 13 17.44 -1.31 -17.25
CA TYR A 13 17.57 -0.17 -16.34
C TYR A 13 18.26 -0.57 -15.03
N SER A 14 18.98 0.35 -14.40
CA SER A 14 19.78 0.07 -13.19
C SER A 14 18.91 -0.36 -12.00
N PRO A 15 19.35 -1.32 -11.17
CA PRO A 15 18.66 -1.68 -9.94
C PRO A 15 18.82 -0.61 -8.84
N ASP A 16 19.84 0.25 -8.95
CA ASP A 16 20.21 1.23 -7.92
C ASP A 16 19.74 2.65 -8.29
N THR A 17 20.00 3.07 -9.53
CA THR A 17 19.74 4.42 -10.02
C THR A 17 18.47 4.46 -10.90
N PRO A 18 17.46 5.28 -10.57
CA PRO A 18 16.30 5.49 -11.44
C PRO A 18 16.65 6.43 -12.60
N GLU A 19 16.28 6.04 -13.82
CA GLU A 19 16.33 6.92 -15.00
C GLU A 19 14.97 7.61 -15.17
N ASN A 20 14.96 8.92 -15.40
CA ASN A 20 13.74 9.73 -15.33
C ASN A 20 13.51 10.52 -16.62
N LEU A 21 12.32 10.35 -17.20
CA LEU A 21 11.78 11.25 -18.23
C LEU A 21 10.83 12.23 -17.52
N THR A 22 11.14 13.51 -17.56
CA THR A 22 10.37 14.58 -16.90
C THR A 22 9.83 15.58 -17.91
N GLU A 23 8.83 16.38 -17.51
CA GLU A 23 8.25 17.42 -18.37
C GLU A 23 7.67 16.91 -19.71
N LEU A 24 7.18 15.67 -19.76
CA LEU A 24 6.66 15.07 -20.99
C LEU A 24 5.50 15.89 -21.57
N LYS A 25 5.58 16.21 -22.87
CA LYS A 25 4.63 17.09 -23.57
C LYS A 25 3.68 16.26 -24.44
N ALA A 26 2.96 16.90 -25.37
CA ALA A 26 1.99 16.24 -26.24
C ALA A 26 2.66 15.28 -27.24
N VAL A 27 3.81 15.66 -27.81
CA VAL A 27 4.61 14.83 -28.72
C VAL A 27 5.98 14.53 -28.09
N ASN A 28 6.41 13.27 -28.04
CA ASN A 28 7.68 12.89 -27.42
C ASN A 28 8.44 11.96 -28.37
N VAL A 29 9.59 12.40 -28.88
CA VAL A 29 10.38 11.62 -29.85
C VAL A 29 11.67 11.13 -29.22
N ILE A 30 11.87 9.82 -29.23
CA ILE A 30 12.88 9.12 -28.43
C ILE A 30 13.79 8.34 -29.36
N TYR A 31 15.01 8.83 -29.56
CA TYR A 31 16.02 8.13 -30.35
C TYR A 31 16.79 7.14 -29.47
N GLY A 32 17.14 5.96 -29.99
CA GLY A 32 17.98 5.01 -29.26
C GLY A 32 18.33 3.76 -30.04
N ALA A 33 19.55 3.26 -29.85
CA ALA A 33 20.06 2.08 -30.54
C ALA A 33 19.26 0.80 -30.22
N ASN A 34 19.47 -0.24 -31.03
CA ASN A 34 18.87 -1.55 -30.78
C ASN A 34 19.44 -2.15 -29.48
N GLY A 35 18.57 -2.73 -28.66
CA GLY A 35 18.93 -3.22 -27.31
C GLY A 35 19.15 -2.12 -26.25
N ALA A 36 18.96 -0.83 -26.56
CA ALA A 36 19.22 0.26 -25.61
C ALA A 36 18.17 0.43 -24.50
N GLY A 37 16.99 -0.21 -24.60
CA GLY A 37 15.93 -0.17 -23.58
C GLY A 37 14.56 0.34 -24.05
N LYS A 38 14.45 0.86 -25.28
CA LYS A 38 13.22 1.48 -25.83
C LYS A 38 11.94 0.65 -25.61
N THR A 39 11.98 -0.65 -25.90
CA THR A 39 10.82 -1.54 -25.77
C THR A 39 10.43 -1.86 -24.32
N THR A 40 11.31 -1.60 -23.35
CA THR A 40 10.94 -1.62 -21.93
C THR A 40 10.14 -0.38 -21.56
N LEU A 41 10.49 0.79 -22.10
CA LEU A 41 9.72 2.03 -21.92
C LEU A 41 8.35 1.93 -22.60
N SER A 42 8.26 1.35 -23.82
CA SER A 42 6.96 1.17 -24.49
C SER A 42 6.04 0.20 -23.73
N ARG A 43 6.59 -0.87 -23.14
CA ARG A 43 5.85 -1.79 -22.24
C ARG A 43 5.42 -1.14 -20.92
N LEU A 44 6.27 -0.34 -20.27
CA LEU A 44 5.91 0.36 -19.03
C LEU A 44 4.79 1.40 -19.23
N ILE A 45 4.69 2.01 -20.41
CA ILE A 45 3.57 2.90 -20.76
C ILE A 45 2.29 2.08 -21.04
N ALA A 46 2.40 0.88 -21.61
CA ALA A 46 1.27 -0.03 -21.81
C ALA A 46 0.70 -0.57 -20.48
N ASP A 47 1.58 -1.02 -19.58
CA ASP A 47 1.26 -1.53 -18.26
C ASP A 47 2.17 -0.89 -17.20
N PRO A 48 1.71 0.18 -16.52
CA PRO A 48 2.41 0.77 -15.39
C PRO A 48 2.58 -0.17 -14.18
N GLY A 49 1.85 -1.29 -14.11
CA GLY A 49 1.96 -2.29 -13.05
C GLY A 49 3.09 -3.30 -13.24
N ILE A 50 3.77 -3.30 -14.39
CA ILE A 50 4.80 -4.30 -14.76
C ILE A 50 6.04 -4.31 -13.83
N SER A 51 6.26 -3.24 -13.04
CA SER A 51 7.29 -3.20 -11.99
C SER A 51 6.91 -2.22 -10.89
N ALA A 52 6.90 -2.69 -9.64
CA ALA A 52 6.65 -1.84 -8.47
C ALA A 52 7.80 -0.86 -8.14
N ASP A 53 8.98 -1.04 -8.75
CA ASP A 53 10.10 -0.09 -8.64
C ASP A 53 10.04 1.05 -9.68
N CYS A 54 9.08 1.00 -10.62
CA CYS A 54 8.87 2.02 -11.65
C CYS A 54 7.65 2.89 -11.32
N THR A 55 7.62 4.12 -11.83
CA THR A 55 6.46 5.01 -11.67
C THR A 55 6.11 5.71 -12.98
N VAL A 56 4.80 5.88 -13.22
CA VAL A 56 4.24 6.68 -14.31
C VAL A 56 3.35 7.73 -13.66
N SER A 57 3.75 8.99 -13.70
CA SER A 57 3.03 10.10 -13.08
C SER A 57 2.07 10.73 -14.07
N TRP A 58 0.80 10.83 -13.67
CA TRP A 58 -0.30 11.28 -14.52
C TRP A 58 -0.79 12.65 -14.08
N LYS A 59 -1.11 13.51 -15.05
CA LYS A 59 -1.76 14.79 -14.80
C LYS A 59 -3.02 14.60 -13.96
N ASN A 60 -3.13 15.34 -12.86
CA ASN A 60 -4.20 15.26 -11.86
C ASN A 60 -4.39 13.85 -11.24
N ASN A 61 -3.38 12.96 -11.32
CA ASN A 61 -3.48 11.53 -10.97
C ASN A 61 -4.60 10.77 -11.71
N ILE A 62 -4.95 11.18 -12.94
CA ILE A 62 -5.95 10.49 -13.78
C ILE A 62 -5.25 9.65 -14.87
N PRO A 63 -5.23 8.30 -14.77
CA PRO A 63 -4.72 7.44 -15.82
C PRO A 63 -5.52 7.55 -17.12
N VAL A 64 -4.84 7.48 -18.26
CA VAL A 64 -5.44 7.46 -19.60
C VAL A 64 -4.94 6.21 -20.33
N PRO A 65 -5.80 5.34 -20.87
CA PRO A 65 -5.38 4.09 -21.52
C PRO A 65 -4.30 4.30 -22.58
N ALA A 66 -3.28 3.44 -22.58
CA ALA A 66 -2.23 3.43 -23.60
C ALA A 66 -2.51 2.41 -24.69
N LEU A 67 -2.20 2.77 -25.93
CA LEU A 67 -2.27 1.91 -27.11
C LEU A 67 -0.90 1.91 -27.79
N VAL A 68 -0.24 0.74 -27.78
CA VAL A 68 1.19 0.61 -28.08
C VAL A 68 1.42 -0.25 -29.31
N TYR A 69 2.18 0.27 -30.27
CA TYR A 69 2.74 -0.48 -31.39
C TYR A 69 4.18 -0.87 -31.07
N ASN A 70 4.43 -2.16 -30.90
CA ASN A 70 5.75 -2.74 -30.69
C ASN A 70 5.76 -4.21 -31.19
N SER A 71 6.82 -4.96 -30.89
CA SER A 71 6.93 -6.40 -31.20
C SER A 71 5.74 -7.25 -30.71
N ASP A 72 5.17 -6.86 -29.57
CA ASP A 72 4.17 -7.65 -28.85
C ASP A 72 2.80 -7.44 -29.49
N PHE A 73 2.47 -6.19 -29.84
CA PHE A 73 1.30 -5.85 -30.65
C PHE A 73 1.30 -6.59 -32.00
N ILE A 74 2.47 -6.69 -32.66
CA ILE A 74 2.60 -7.42 -33.93
C ILE A 74 2.32 -8.91 -33.70
N ALA A 75 2.88 -9.53 -32.65
CA ALA A 75 2.67 -10.94 -32.34
C ALA A 75 1.21 -11.27 -31.94
N ASP A 76 0.57 -10.42 -31.13
CA ASP A 76 -0.81 -10.62 -30.67
C ASP A 76 -1.84 -10.51 -31.79
N ASN A 77 -1.62 -9.61 -32.74
CA ASN A 77 -2.55 -9.34 -33.84
C ASN A 77 -2.22 -10.12 -35.13
N TYR A 78 -0.97 -10.58 -35.29
CA TYR A 78 -0.52 -11.35 -36.46
C TYR A 78 -0.01 -12.73 -36.05
N SER A 79 -0.91 -13.72 -35.96
CA SER A 79 -0.57 -15.10 -35.64
C SER A 79 -1.21 -16.11 -36.60
N ASP A 80 -0.56 -17.26 -36.72
CA ASP A 80 -0.94 -18.37 -37.62
C ASP A 80 -2.33 -18.95 -37.39
N SER A 81 -2.94 -18.68 -36.22
CA SER A 81 -4.19 -19.29 -35.76
C SER A 81 -5.34 -18.32 -35.47
N LYS A 82 -5.12 -17.00 -35.54
CA LYS A 82 -6.14 -15.98 -35.22
C LYS A 82 -6.29 -14.94 -36.32
N ASN A 83 -7.53 -14.66 -36.72
CA ASN A 83 -7.85 -13.53 -37.60
C ASN A 83 -7.58 -12.20 -36.88
N LEU A 84 -7.24 -11.14 -37.63
CA LEU A 84 -7.13 -9.79 -37.08
C LEU A 84 -8.50 -9.36 -36.50
N LYS A 85 -8.55 -8.75 -35.31
CA LYS A 85 -9.83 -8.28 -34.75
C LYS A 85 -10.40 -7.14 -35.60
N GLY A 86 -11.70 -7.11 -35.85
CA GLY A 86 -12.34 -6.02 -36.58
C GLY A 86 -12.14 -4.69 -35.86
N VAL A 87 -11.74 -3.65 -36.60
CA VAL A 87 -11.57 -2.29 -36.07
C VAL A 87 -12.83 -1.51 -36.41
N PHE A 88 -13.68 -1.37 -35.41
CA PHE A 88 -14.89 -0.57 -35.44
C PHE A 88 -14.51 0.91 -35.55
N THR A 89 -14.98 1.57 -36.61
CA THR A 89 -14.87 3.02 -36.81
C THR A 89 -16.25 3.63 -37.00
N LEU A 90 -16.41 4.93 -36.68
CA LEU A 90 -17.69 5.63 -36.83
C LEU A 90 -18.06 5.73 -38.32
N GLY A 91 -19.26 5.25 -38.66
CA GLY A 91 -19.74 5.20 -40.04
C GLY A 91 -20.12 6.56 -40.64
N LYS A 92 -20.43 6.55 -41.94
CA LYS A 92 -21.15 7.63 -42.63
C LYS A 92 -22.66 7.57 -42.32
N THR A 93 -23.00 7.53 -41.04
CA THR A 93 -24.35 7.48 -40.48
C THR A 93 -24.80 8.85 -39.95
N GLU A 94 -26.07 8.95 -39.58
CA GLU A 94 -26.86 10.17 -39.37
C GLU A 94 -26.21 11.21 -38.44
N GLN A 95 -26.31 12.49 -38.84
CA GLN A 95 -25.72 13.62 -38.11
C GLN A 95 -26.29 13.74 -36.70
N ASN A 96 -27.61 13.59 -36.54
CA ASN A 96 -28.31 13.70 -35.25
C ASN A 96 -27.72 12.79 -34.15
N GLN A 97 -27.29 11.57 -34.51
CA GLN A 97 -26.66 10.64 -33.56
C GLN A 97 -25.24 11.07 -33.17
N LYS A 98 -24.52 11.77 -34.05
CA LYS A 98 -23.18 12.32 -33.79
C LYS A 98 -23.26 13.57 -32.92
N ASP A 99 -24.21 14.46 -33.21
CA ASP A 99 -24.47 15.66 -32.41
C ASP A 99 -24.81 15.27 -30.96
N ARG A 100 -25.69 14.27 -30.77
CA ARG A 100 -26.02 13.72 -29.44
C ARG A 100 -24.83 13.03 -28.75
N LEU A 101 -23.93 12.40 -29.52
CA LEU A 101 -22.70 11.79 -29.00
C LEU A 101 -21.68 12.86 -28.54
N GLU A 102 -21.64 14.03 -29.16
CA GLU A 102 -20.82 15.17 -28.70
C GLU A 102 -21.44 15.84 -27.46
N GLU A 103 -22.76 16.03 -27.43
CA GLU A 103 -23.50 16.54 -26.28
C GLU A 103 -23.25 15.70 -25.01
N LEU A 104 -23.43 14.38 -25.09
CA LEU A 104 -23.21 13.47 -23.97
C LEU A 104 -21.76 13.48 -23.44
N LYS A 105 -20.77 13.73 -24.31
CA LYS A 105 -19.36 13.88 -23.89
C LYS A 105 -19.09 15.20 -23.19
N ALA A 106 -19.69 16.29 -23.68
CA ALA A 106 -19.61 17.59 -23.02
C ALA A 106 -20.23 17.52 -21.62
N ASP A 107 -21.36 16.82 -21.50
CA ASP A 107 -22.03 16.55 -20.22
C ASP A 107 -21.21 15.63 -19.31
N CYS A 108 -20.69 14.49 -19.81
CA CYS A 108 -19.82 13.59 -19.04
C CYS A 108 -18.61 14.37 -18.47
N LYS A 109 -17.89 15.11 -19.32
CA LYS A 109 -16.75 15.97 -18.92
C LYS A 109 -17.14 17.07 -17.92
N ARG A 110 -18.36 17.59 -17.97
CA ARG A 110 -18.90 18.55 -16.98
C ARG A 110 -19.16 17.87 -15.63
N PHE A 111 -19.68 16.64 -15.63
CA PHE A 111 -19.90 15.86 -14.42
C PHE A 111 -18.57 15.41 -13.79
N GLU A 112 -17.55 15.07 -14.58
CA GLU A 112 -16.19 14.80 -14.09
C GLU A 112 -15.57 16.03 -13.42
N GLN A 113 -15.65 17.22 -14.04
CA GLN A 113 -15.19 18.45 -13.41
C GLN A 113 -15.95 18.77 -12.11
N GLN A 114 -17.22 18.40 -12.00
CA GLN A 114 -17.99 18.55 -10.76
C GLN A 114 -17.54 17.54 -9.69
N ARG A 115 -17.36 16.27 -10.05
CA ARG A 115 -16.81 15.20 -9.20
C ARG A 115 -15.48 15.64 -8.58
N ASP A 116 -14.55 16.11 -9.43
CA ASP A 116 -13.19 16.44 -9.01
C ASP A 116 -13.15 17.68 -8.11
N ARG A 117 -13.90 18.74 -8.45
CA ARG A 117 -14.05 19.93 -7.58
C ARG A 117 -14.65 19.59 -6.22
N THR A 118 -15.66 18.73 -6.19
CA THR A 118 -16.30 18.30 -4.93
C THR A 118 -15.38 17.41 -4.09
N LEU A 119 -14.57 16.56 -4.73
CA LEU A 119 -13.55 15.76 -4.05
C LEU A 119 -12.48 16.65 -3.39
N LEU A 120 -11.99 17.67 -4.10
CA LEU A 120 -11.05 18.67 -3.57
C LEU A 120 -11.64 19.48 -2.41
N GLN A 121 -12.94 19.81 -2.43
CA GLN A 121 -13.61 20.50 -1.33
C GLN A 121 -13.75 19.63 -0.06
N LEU A 122 -13.87 18.31 -0.23
CA LEU A 122 -13.94 17.36 0.87
C LEU A 122 -12.55 17.07 1.49
N ASN A 123 -11.54 16.84 0.65
CA ASN A 123 -10.24 16.25 1.04
C ASN A 123 -9.01 17.14 0.85
N GLY A 124 -9.13 18.28 0.17
CA GLY A 124 -7.99 19.13 -0.23
C GLY A 124 -7.25 18.65 -1.47
N GLU A 125 -6.32 19.48 -1.96
CA GLU A 125 -5.38 19.13 -3.05
C GLU A 125 -4.26 18.19 -2.56
N ASP A 126 -3.95 18.23 -1.27
CA ASP A 126 -2.95 17.44 -0.56
C ASP A 126 -3.50 16.13 0.04
N GLY A 127 -4.82 15.91 -0.01
CA GLY A 127 -5.50 14.81 0.68
C GLY A 127 -5.50 14.93 2.22
N ALA A 128 -4.90 15.99 2.77
CA ALA A 128 -4.75 16.21 4.20
C ALA A 128 -5.63 17.35 4.72
N SER A 129 -6.04 18.28 3.85
CA SER A 129 -6.88 19.45 4.13
C SER A 129 -8.37 19.24 3.77
N GLY A 130 -9.08 20.28 3.31
CA GLY A 130 -10.52 20.22 3.01
C GLY A 130 -11.45 20.08 4.23
N LYS A 131 -12.75 19.89 3.97
CA LYS A 131 -13.79 19.85 5.04
C LYS A 131 -13.60 18.69 6.03
N HIS A 132 -13.07 17.55 5.61
CA HIS A 132 -12.75 16.46 6.52
C HIS A 132 -11.55 16.79 7.44
N ALA A 133 -10.65 17.70 7.06
CA ALA A 133 -9.62 18.22 7.96
C ALA A 133 -10.18 19.24 8.95
N GLU A 134 -10.97 20.21 8.48
CA GLU A 134 -11.65 21.20 9.35
C GLU A 134 -12.42 20.51 10.49
N ARG A 135 -13.08 19.39 10.20
CA ARG A 135 -13.84 18.61 11.17
C ARG A 135 -12.99 17.84 12.19
N ARG A 136 -11.84 17.30 11.75
CA ARG A 136 -10.84 16.67 12.64
C ARG A 136 -10.18 17.68 13.57
N GLU A 137 -9.80 18.82 13.01
CA GLU A 137 -9.14 19.94 13.71
C GLU A 137 -10.10 20.59 14.74
N LEU A 138 -11.40 20.70 14.44
CA LEU A 138 -12.43 21.10 15.42
C LEU A 138 -12.51 20.14 16.63
N ASP A 139 -12.45 18.83 16.41
CA ASP A 139 -12.47 17.83 17.48
C ASP A 139 -11.16 17.83 18.29
N ALA A 140 -10.00 17.99 17.63
CA ALA A 140 -8.71 18.15 18.30
C ALA A 140 -8.67 19.37 19.22
N ARG A 141 -9.26 20.51 18.81
CA ARG A 141 -9.43 21.68 19.69
C ARG A 141 -10.31 21.38 20.91
N LEU A 142 -11.38 20.60 20.75
CA LEU A 142 -12.21 20.18 21.89
C LEU A 142 -11.43 19.25 22.84
N VAL A 143 -10.70 18.25 22.31
CA VAL A 143 -9.81 17.38 23.11
C VAL A 143 -8.85 18.22 23.95
N PHE A 144 -8.20 19.22 23.34
CA PHE A 144 -7.29 20.12 24.03
C PHE A 144 -7.99 20.92 25.14
N ARG A 145 -9.12 21.58 24.84
CA ARG A 145 -9.86 22.42 25.80
C ARG A 145 -10.42 21.62 26.98
N CYS A 146 -10.93 20.42 26.75
CA CYS A 146 -11.37 19.53 27.83
C CYS A 146 -10.18 19.08 28.71
N TRP A 147 -9.04 18.78 28.11
CA TRP A 147 -7.84 18.35 28.85
C TRP A 147 -7.14 19.47 29.63
N ASP A 148 -7.22 20.71 29.15
CA ASP A 148 -6.78 21.90 29.88
C ASP A 148 -7.54 22.04 31.22
N GLN A 149 -8.87 21.85 31.20
CA GLN A 149 -9.68 21.88 32.43
C GLN A 149 -9.46 20.67 33.33
N LYS A 150 -9.12 19.50 32.76
CA LYS A 150 -8.60 18.35 33.53
C LYS A 150 -7.36 18.78 34.31
N ILE A 151 -6.35 19.34 33.64
CA ILE A 151 -5.08 19.75 34.26
C ILE A 151 -5.31 20.80 35.36
N LYS A 152 -6.08 21.85 35.05
CA LYS A 152 -6.38 22.97 35.95
C LYS A 152 -6.96 22.53 37.30
N HIS A 153 -7.80 21.50 37.30
CA HIS A 153 -8.52 21.01 38.48
C HIS A 153 -8.05 19.64 38.97
N ASP A 154 -6.97 19.08 38.39
CA ASP A 154 -6.57 17.69 38.61
C ASP A 154 -6.22 17.42 40.07
N GLU A 155 -5.53 18.35 40.74
CA GLU A 155 -4.99 18.17 42.09
C GLU A 155 -6.09 17.96 43.14
N VAL A 156 -7.21 18.71 43.02
CA VAL A 156 -8.33 18.68 43.97
C VAL A 156 -9.34 17.59 43.62
N PHE A 157 -9.64 17.39 42.34
CA PHE A 157 -10.72 16.49 41.89
C PHE A 157 -10.25 15.15 41.32
N GLN A 158 -9.12 14.64 41.82
CA GLN A 158 -8.52 13.35 41.45
C GLN A 158 -9.52 12.18 41.47
N GLY A 159 -10.44 12.17 42.45
CA GLY A 159 -11.49 11.16 42.57
C GLY A 159 -12.55 11.26 41.47
N ALA A 160 -13.03 12.47 41.15
CA ALA A 160 -14.05 12.71 40.12
C ALA A 160 -13.59 12.31 38.71
N PHE A 161 -12.28 12.38 38.44
CA PHE A 161 -11.67 12.04 37.15
C PHE A 161 -11.21 10.57 37.05
N LYS A 162 -11.41 9.76 38.08
CA LYS A 162 -11.00 8.34 38.12
C LYS A 162 -11.57 7.57 36.93
N GLY A 163 -10.73 6.77 36.26
CA GLY A 163 -11.08 6.03 35.05
C GLY A 163 -10.90 6.82 33.72
N VAL A 164 -10.94 8.16 33.74
CA VAL A 164 -10.67 8.99 32.54
C VAL A 164 -9.39 9.84 32.63
N ARG A 165 -8.78 9.91 33.82
CA ARG A 165 -7.63 10.78 34.17
C ARG A 165 -6.36 10.59 33.31
N SER A 166 -6.23 9.51 32.56
CA SER A 166 -5.05 9.14 31.76
C SER A 166 -5.21 9.30 30.25
N SER A 167 -6.41 9.57 29.73
CA SER A 167 -6.72 9.59 28.30
C SER A 167 -7.50 10.85 27.92
N ARG A 168 -6.97 11.63 26.97
CA ARG A 168 -7.58 12.89 26.55
C ARG A 168 -8.95 12.66 25.88
N ASP A 169 -9.04 11.65 25.03
CA ASP A 169 -10.27 11.30 24.34
C ASP A 169 -11.32 10.69 25.26
N SER A 170 -10.90 9.90 26.27
CA SER A 170 -11.82 9.40 27.29
C SER A 170 -12.35 10.53 28.17
N PHE A 171 -11.53 11.54 28.49
CA PHE A 171 -11.96 12.74 29.21
C PHE A 171 -12.94 13.58 28.36
N LYS A 172 -12.65 13.84 27.08
CA LYS A 172 -13.59 14.48 26.14
C LYS A 172 -14.91 13.70 26.05
N ALA A 173 -14.85 12.38 25.89
CA ALA A 173 -16.04 11.54 25.80
C ALA A 173 -16.90 11.64 27.08
N ARG A 174 -16.27 11.72 28.27
CA ARG A 174 -17.00 11.95 29.51
C ARG A 174 -17.61 13.35 29.59
N VAL A 175 -16.89 14.41 29.21
CA VAL A 175 -17.46 15.77 29.09
C VAL A 175 -18.72 15.77 28.22
N LEU A 176 -18.68 15.12 27.05
CA LEU A 176 -19.83 15.04 26.13
C LEU A 176 -20.98 14.16 26.67
N GLN A 177 -20.66 13.09 27.41
CA GLN A 177 -21.67 12.28 28.10
C GLN A 177 -22.38 13.09 29.21
N GLU A 178 -21.60 13.80 30.03
CA GLU A 178 -22.11 14.63 31.12
C GLU A 178 -22.92 15.83 30.57
N SER A 179 -22.49 16.48 29.48
CA SER A 179 -23.21 17.64 28.91
C SER A 179 -24.63 17.30 28.44
N LEU A 180 -24.90 16.04 28.12
CA LEU A 180 -26.22 15.55 27.71
C LEU A 180 -27.09 15.05 28.87
N ASN A 181 -26.48 14.57 29.96
CA ASN A 181 -27.17 13.77 30.98
C ASN A 181 -27.13 14.36 32.40
N ASN A 182 -26.19 15.26 32.70
CA ASN A 182 -25.93 15.71 34.07
C ASN A 182 -26.99 16.68 34.58
N LYS A 183 -27.67 16.27 35.66
CA LYS A 183 -28.76 17.00 36.35
C LYS A 183 -28.38 17.40 37.78
N ALA A 184 -27.09 17.33 38.15
CA ALA A 184 -26.62 17.76 39.46
C ALA A 184 -26.82 19.28 39.64
N PRO A 185 -26.91 19.78 40.89
CA PRO A 185 -26.85 21.22 41.15
C PRO A 185 -25.48 21.78 40.75
N LEU A 186 -25.45 23.03 40.32
CA LEU A 186 -24.21 23.78 40.13
C LEU A 186 -23.78 24.36 41.49
N LEU A 187 -22.66 23.89 42.02
CA LEU A 187 -22.01 24.42 43.22
C LEU A 187 -20.78 25.26 42.86
N LYS A 188 -20.25 26.01 43.84
CA LYS A 188 -19.01 26.79 43.65
C LYS A 188 -17.76 25.94 43.83
N LEU A 189 -16.63 26.42 43.32
CA LEU A 189 -15.35 25.72 43.37
C LEU A 189 -14.88 25.48 44.81
N GLU A 190 -15.12 26.45 45.70
CA GLU A 190 -14.75 26.39 47.11
C GLU A 190 -15.54 25.28 47.83
N GLU A 191 -16.87 25.28 47.68
CA GLU A 191 -17.79 24.29 48.25
C GLU A 191 -17.47 22.86 47.76
N LEU A 192 -17.11 22.71 46.48
CA LEU A 192 -16.66 21.44 45.90
C LEU A 192 -15.30 21.00 46.44
N SER A 193 -14.38 21.94 46.68
CA SER A 193 -13.04 21.66 47.20
C SER A 193 -13.09 21.18 48.66
N GLU A 194 -13.93 21.82 49.49
CA GLU A 194 -14.17 21.38 50.87
C GLU A 194 -14.76 19.97 50.92
N LYS A 195 -15.77 19.67 50.09
CA LYS A 195 -16.32 18.31 49.95
C LYS A 195 -15.26 17.30 49.47
N ALA A 196 -14.42 17.68 48.50
CA ALA A 196 -13.40 16.81 47.91
C ALA A 196 -12.32 16.38 48.90
N LEU A 197 -11.86 17.28 49.78
CA LEU A 197 -10.87 16.96 50.82
C LEU A 197 -11.36 15.86 51.79
N VAL A 198 -12.68 15.79 52.03
CA VAL A 198 -13.28 14.77 52.91
C VAL A 198 -13.63 13.50 52.14
N LEU A 199 -14.25 13.63 50.96
CA LEU A 199 -14.83 12.50 50.23
C LEU A 199 -13.84 11.77 49.31
N TYR A 200 -12.74 12.40 48.85
CA TYR A 200 -11.72 11.76 48.01
C TYR A 200 -10.42 11.41 48.75
N GLY A 201 -10.41 11.48 50.08
CA GLY A 201 -9.36 10.93 50.94
C GLY A 201 -9.46 9.40 51.09
N ASP A 202 -8.94 8.88 52.22
CA ASP A 202 -8.95 7.44 52.54
C ASP A 202 -10.38 6.92 52.78
N ALA A 203 -10.99 6.42 51.71
CA ALA A 203 -12.33 5.85 51.73
C ALA A 203 -12.35 4.51 52.52
N PRO A 204 -13.28 4.32 53.48
CA PRO A 204 -13.41 3.06 54.18
C PRO A 204 -13.86 1.95 53.22
N SER A 205 -13.14 0.82 53.20
CA SER A 205 -13.48 -0.34 52.38
C SER A 205 -14.69 -1.09 52.96
N ALA A 206 -15.47 -1.74 52.08
CA ALA A 206 -16.50 -2.68 52.51
C ALA A 206 -15.84 -3.98 53.01
N LEU A 207 -16.34 -4.51 54.12
CA LEU A 207 -15.88 -5.75 54.75
C LEU A 207 -16.59 -6.97 54.15
N VAL A 208 -15.86 -8.09 54.09
CA VAL A 208 -16.36 -9.36 53.56
C VAL A 208 -17.24 -10.06 54.60
N VAL A 209 -18.38 -10.60 54.16
CA VAL A 209 -19.31 -11.38 54.99
C VAL A 209 -18.73 -12.77 55.24
N VAL A 210 -18.79 -13.23 56.49
CA VAL A 210 -18.37 -14.57 56.92
C VAL A 210 -19.34 -15.63 56.38
N PRO A 211 -18.87 -16.66 55.64
CA PRO A 211 -19.71 -17.77 55.20
C PRO A 211 -20.35 -18.51 56.38
N SER A 212 -21.60 -18.94 56.23
CA SER A 212 -22.30 -19.76 57.22
C SER A 212 -21.86 -21.23 57.18
N ILE A 213 -21.76 -21.86 58.35
CA ILE A 213 -21.52 -23.29 58.50
C ILE A 213 -22.85 -23.97 58.87
N ASP A 214 -23.25 -25.00 58.12
CA ASP A 214 -24.43 -25.82 58.41
C ASP A 214 -24.04 -27.22 58.94
N LEU A 215 -24.65 -27.62 60.06
CA LEU A 215 -24.49 -28.93 60.69
C LEU A 215 -25.75 -29.82 60.54
N THR A 216 -26.85 -29.29 59.99
CA THR A 216 -28.17 -29.95 59.94
C THR A 216 -28.10 -31.32 59.26
N SER A 217 -27.27 -31.45 58.22
CA SER A 217 -27.03 -32.74 57.54
C SER A 217 -26.45 -33.82 58.46
N LEU A 218 -25.47 -33.50 59.30
CA LEU A 218 -24.91 -34.45 60.27
C LEU A 218 -25.88 -34.73 61.42
N VAL A 219 -26.55 -33.70 61.95
CA VAL A 219 -27.55 -33.86 63.02
C VAL A 219 -28.71 -34.75 62.58
N THR A 220 -29.11 -34.68 61.30
CA THR A 220 -30.11 -35.59 60.73
C THR A 220 -29.62 -37.04 60.72
N LEU A 221 -28.36 -37.28 60.33
CA LEU A 221 -27.76 -38.62 60.30
C LEU A 221 -27.57 -39.24 61.70
N GLN A 222 -27.52 -38.45 62.77
CA GLN A 222 -27.47 -38.96 64.15
C GLN A 222 -28.74 -39.71 64.57
N SER A 223 -29.85 -39.54 63.83
CA SER A 223 -31.13 -40.19 64.08
C SER A 223 -31.42 -41.39 63.15
N ASP A 224 -30.44 -41.86 62.38
CA ASP A 224 -30.65 -42.98 61.45
C ASP A 224 -30.87 -44.31 62.21
N ARG A 225 -31.87 -45.06 61.76
CA ARG A 225 -32.27 -46.34 62.36
C ARG A 225 -31.22 -47.43 62.21
N ILE A 226 -30.28 -47.32 61.26
CA ILE A 226 -29.21 -48.30 61.06
C ILE A 226 -28.20 -48.33 62.23
N LEU A 227 -28.09 -47.23 62.98
CA LEU A 227 -27.22 -47.10 64.15
C LEU A 227 -27.71 -47.98 65.32
N ALA A 228 -29.01 -47.89 65.62
CA ALA A 228 -29.66 -48.62 66.71
C ALA A 228 -30.14 -50.03 66.35
N LYS A 229 -30.11 -50.40 65.06
CA LYS A 229 -30.50 -51.73 64.58
C LYS A 229 -29.36 -52.73 64.79
N ASN A 230 -29.57 -53.73 65.65
CA ASN A 230 -28.70 -54.91 65.69
C ASN A 230 -28.83 -55.67 64.35
N ILE A 231 -27.71 -55.86 63.65
CA ILE A 231 -27.69 -56.59 62.36
C ILE A 231 -27.21 -58.00 62.66
N ILE A 232 -28.15 -58.93 62.73
CA ILE A 232 -27.93 -60.36 63.03
C ILE A 232 -28.64 -61.21 61.98
N GLY A 233 -28.22 -62.48 61.86
CA GLY A 233 -28.84 -63.41 60.93
C GLY A 233 -30.25 -63.87 61.35
N LYS A 234 -30.89 -64.63 60.47
CA LYS A 234 -32.27 -65.10 60.58
C LYS A 234 -32.44 -66.16 61.67
N GLY A 235 -33.25 -65.86 62.69
CA GLY A 235 -33.49 -66.73 63.86
C GLY A 235 -34.12 -68.10 63.56
N ASP A 236 -34.87 -68.24 62.46
CA ASP A 236 -35.58 -69.49 62.09
C ASP A 236 -34.69 -70.49 61.32
N VAL A 237 -33.47 -70.76 61.82
CA VAL A 237 -32.49 -71.69 61.21
C VAL A 237 -31.76 -72.48 62.30
N ASP A 238 -31.46 -73.76 62.07
CA ASP A 238 -30.88 -74.68 63.08
C ASP A 238 -29.61 -74.16 63.77
N VAL A 239 -28.79 -73.35 63.08
CA VAL A 239 -27.57 -72.75 63.65
C VAL A 239 -27.85 -71.54 64.56
N ALA A 240 -28.96 -70.83 64.35
CA ALA A 240 -29.24 -69.53 64.96
C ALA A 240 -29.28 -69.57 66.48
N ALA A 241 -29.98 -70.56 67.06
CA ALA A 241 -30.19 -70.69 68.50
C ALA A 241 -28.89 -70.84 69.31
N LEU A 242 -27.80 -71.33 68.68
CA LEU A 242 -26.47 -71.36 69.30
C LEU A 242 -25.74 -70.02 69.11
N ILE A 243 -25.82 -69.43 67.93
CA ILE A 243 -25.14 -68.17 67.57
C ILE A 243 -25.67 -67.00 68.42
N GLU A 244 -26.98 -66.87 68.53
CA GLU A 244 -27.64 -65.84 69.35
C GLU A 244 -27.32 -66.01 70.84
N ARG A 245 -27.36 -67.25 71.36
CA ARG A 245 -27.05 -67.55 72.77
C ARG A 245 -25.60 -67.25 73.14
N LEU A 246 -24.67 -67.35 72.18
CA LEU A 246 -23.26 -67.01 72.36
C LEU A 246 -22.94 -65.54 72.02
N GLY A 247 -23.88 -64.81 71.42
CA GLY A 247 -23.67 -63.44 70.94
C GLY A 247 -22.59 -63.33 69.85
N ASN A 248 -22.24 -64.43 69.16
CA ASN A 248 -21.04 -64.51 68.32
C ASN A 248 -21.32 -64.38 66.80
N SER A 249 -22.49 -63.85 66.41
CA SER A 249 -22.92 -63.66 65.01
C SER A 249 -21.83 -63.02 64.14
N ASP A 250 -21.22 -61.92 64.61
CA ASP A 250 -20.18 -61.22 63.85
C ASP A 250 -18.92 -62.08 63.64
N TRP A 251 -18.55 -62.91 64.63
CA TRP A 251 -17.43 -63.84 64.52
C TRP A 251 -17.73 -65.02 63.59
N VAL A 252 -18.95 -65.56 63.62
CA VAL A 252 -19.37 -66.62 62.69
C VAL A 252 -19.41 -66.09 61.25
N HIS A 253 -19.90 -64.86 61.05
CA HIS A 253 -19.90 -64.20 59.73
C HIS A 253 -18.46 -63.99 59.19
N GLN A 254 -17.53 -63.53 60.04
CA GLN A 254 -16.12 -63.46 59.68
C GLN A 254 -15.53 -64.86 59.39
N GLY A 255 -16.03 -65.89 60.06
CA GLY A 255 -15.59 -67.28 59.94
C GLY A 255 -15.94 -67.98 58.61
N ILE A 256 -17.08 -67.64 58.00
CA ILE A 256 -17.57 -68.29 56.76
C ILE A 256 -16.55 -68.22 55.61
N LYS A 257 -15.83 -67.10 55.48
CA LYS A 257 -14.83 -66.88 54.42
C LYS A 257 -13.67 -67.87 54.45
N PHE A 258 -13.41 -68.47 55.62
CA PHE A 258 -12.43 -69.54 55.78
C PHE A 258 -13.04 -70.92 55.52
N LEU A 259 -14.37 -71.08 55.65
CA LEU A 259 -15.10 -72.32 55.36
C LEU A 259 -15.16 -72.57 53.84
N GLU A 260 -15.42 -71.51 53.05
CA GLU A 260 -15.39 -71.50 51.56
C GLU A 260 -14.12 -72.10 50.93
N HIS A 261 -13.02 -72.20 51.70
CA HIS A 261 -11.69 -72.59 51.24
C HIS A 261 -11.14 -73.83 51.98
N SER A 262 -12.01 -74.71 52.50
CA SER A 262 -11.63 -75.72 53.50
C SER A 262 -12.01 -77.18 53.21
N ASP A 263 -12.42 -77.51 51.97
CA ASP A 263 -12.61 -78.88 51.47
C ASP A 263 -13.37 -79.82 52.44
N ASP A 264 -14.62 -79.49 52.75
CA ASP A 264 -15.52 -80.20 53.69
C ASP A 264 -15.05 -80.30 55.17
N HIS A 265 -13.97 -79.62 55.57
CA HIS A 265 -13.44 -79.65 56.94
C HIS A 265 -13.54 -78.29 57.63
N CYS A 266 -14.09 -78.23 58.84
CA CYS A 266 -14.20 -76.99 59.60
C CYS A 266 -12.80 -76.34 59.82
N PRO A 267 -12.57 -75.09 59.37
CA PRO A 267 -11.24 -74.45 59.41
C PRO A 267 -10.72 -74.18 60.84
N PHE A 268 -11.58 -74.31 61.86
CA PHE A 268 -11.25 -74.06 63.27
C PHE A 268 -10.95 -75.33 64.07
N CYS A 269 -11.70 -76.42 63.86
CA CYS A 269 -11.54 -77.68 64.60
C CYS A 269 -11.08 -78.88 63.75
N GLN A 270 -10.94 -78.72 62.43
CA GLN A 270 -10.50 -79.73 61.47
C GLN A 270 -11.37 -81.00 61.43
N GLN A 271 -12.59 -80.95 61.97
CA GLN A 271 -13.60 -81.99 61.84
C GLN A 271 -14.39 -81.79 60.54
N ALA A 272 -14.79 -82.88 59.88
CA ALA A 272 -15.67 -82.81 58.72
C ALA A 272 -17.01 -82.14 59.08
N VAL A 273 -17.50 -81.24 58.23
CA VAL A 273 -18.83 -80.63 58.37
C VAL A 273 -19.88 -81.45 57.62
N SER A 274 -21.16 -81.27 57.94
CA SER A 274 -22.24 -81.83 57.12
C SER A 274 -22.45 -81.00 55.86
N HIS A 275 -22.85 -81.64 54.76
CA HIS A 275 -23.12 -80.98 53.46
C HIS A 275 -24.20 -79.88 53.57
N ASP A 276 -25.08 -79.95 54.57
CA ASP A 276 -26.10 -78.93 54.83
C ASP A 276 -25.62 -77.77 55.74
N PHE A 277 -24.45 -77.88 56.37
CA PHE A 277 -23.96 -76.89 57.35
C PHE A 277 -23.66 -75.53 56.72
N GLU A 278 -23.01 -75.52 55.55
CA GLU A 278 -22.79 -74.30 54.77
C GLU A 278 -24.13 -73.69 54.32
N ALA A 279 -25.07 -74.52 53.85
CA ALA A 279 -26.41 -74.07 53.47
C ALA A 279 -27.19 -73.47 54.65
N HIS A 280 -27.03 -73.98 55.87
CA HIS A 280 -27.61 -73.39 57.09
C HIS A 280 -26.94 -72.06 57.47
N LEU A 281 -25.63 -71.90 57.26
CA LEU A 281 -24.94 -70.62 57.46
C LEU A 281 -25.38 -69.56 56.44
N SER A 282 -25.52 -69.94 55.16
CA SER A 282 -26.05 -69.06 54.10
C SER A 282 -27.54 -68.72 54.29
N GLN A 283 -28.32 -69.59 54.93
CA GLN A 283 -29.70 -69.28 55.32
C GLN A 283 -29.80 -68.37 56.55
N TYR A 284 -28.79 -68.37 57.42
CA TYR A 284 -28.69 -67.46 58.56
C TYR A 284 -28.29 -66.05 58.09
N PHE A 285 -27.27 -65.92 57.25
CA PHE A 285 -26.84 -64.64 56.67
C PHE A 285 -27.55 -64.37 55.32
N ASP A 286 -28.86 -64.09 55.39
CA ASP A 286 -29.72 -63.93 54.22
C ASP A 286 -29.60 -62.56 53.52
N GLU A 287 -30.42 -62.37 52.46
CA GLU A 287 -30.47 -61.11 51.70
C GLU A 287 -30.82 -59.88 52.56
N MET A 288 -31.50 -60.03 53.69
CA MET A 288 -31.79 -58.91 54.60
C MET A 288 -30.54 -58.53 55.38
N PHE A 289 -29.80 -59.50 55.91
CA PHE A 289 -28.54 -59.27 56.61
C PHE A 289 -27.53 -58.53 55.71
N GLU A 290 -27.27 -59.03 54.50
CA GLU A 290 -26.34 -58.37 53.57
C GLU A 290 -26.84 -56.98 53.13
N LYS A 291 -28.15 -56.80 52.94
CA LYS A 291 -28.74 -55.49 52.66
C LYS A 291 -28.56 -54.49 53.81
N ASP A 292 -28.67 -54.93 55.06
CA ASP A 292 -28.43 -54.10 56.23
C ASP A 292 -26.94 -53.77 56.41
N VAL A 293 -26.04 -54.73 56.19
CA VAL A 293 -24.59 -54.51 56.17
C VAL A 293 -24.20 -53.52 55.05
N LYS A 294 -24.87 -53.58 53.90
CA LYS A 294 -24.69 -52.62 52.80
C LYS A 294 -25.21 -51.22 53.16
N ALA A 295 -26.41 -51.12 53.75
CA ALA A 295 -26.98 -49.86 54.20
C ALA A 295 -26.11 -49.18 55.28
N LEU A 296 -25.51 -49.96 56.18
CA LEU A 296 -24.56 -49.44 57.19
C LEU A 296 -23.29 -48.87 56.54
N LYS A 297 -22.76 -49.50 55.49
CA LYS A 297 -21.60 -48.99 54.74
C LYS A 297 -21.96 -47.68 54.02
N GLU A 298 -23.07 -47.65 53.29
CA GLU A 298 -23.57 -46.47 52.58
C GLU A 298 -23.82 -45.29 53.53
N PHE A 299 -24.40 -45.55 54.71
CA PHE A 299 -24.54 -44.57 55.78
C PHE A 299 -23.17 -44.04 56.26
N SER A 300 -22.19 -44.93 56.48
CA SER A 300 -20.88 -44.54 56.99
C SER A 300 -20.09 -43.67 56.01
N GLU A 301 -20.10 -44.02 54.71
CA GLU A 301 -19.45 -43.24 53.66
C GLU A 301 -20.06 -41.83 53.56
N LEU A 302 -21.39 -41.73 53.65
CA LEU A 302 -22.12 -40.46 53.70
C LEU A 302 -21.77 -39.64 54.94
N TYR A 303 -21.74 -40.25 56.13
CA TYR A 303 -21.37 -39.55 57.37
C TYR A 303 -19.92 -39.04 57.33
N PHE A 304 -18.97 -39.89 56.93
CA PHE A 304 -17.55 -39.54 56.85
C PHE A 304 -17.29 -38.42 55.83
N SER A 305 -17.92 -38.46 54.66
CA SER A 305 -17.85 -37.37 53.67
C SER A 305 -18.38 -36.06 54.26
N ARG A 306 -19.59 -36.06 54.84
CA ARG A 306 -20.20 -34.84 55.40
C ARG A 306 -19.43 -34.27 56.59
N ALA A 307 -18.83 -35.15 57.40
CA ALA A 307 -18.00 -34.76 58.53
C ALA A 307 -16.68 -34.11 58.08
N ASN A 308 -16.01 -34.70 57.09
CA ASN A 308 -14.79 -34.13 56.51
C ASN A 308 -15.05 -32.77 55.82
N ASP A 309 -16.08 -32.69 54.97
CA ASP A 309 -16.51 -31.44 54.33
C ASP A 309 -16.75 -30.31 55.35
N LEU A 310 -17.32 -30.66 56.50
CA LEU A 310 -17.64 -29.71 57.56
C LEU A 310 -16.38 -29.23 58.29
N VAL A 311 -15.48 -30.13 58.67
CA VAL A 311 -14.21 -29.79 59.34
C VAL A 311 -13.35 -28.90 58.43
N VAL A 312 -13.22 -29.22 57.14
CA VAL A 312 -12.45 -28.42 56.18
C VAL A 312 -13.03 -27.00 56.05
N ARG A 313 -14.36 -26.84 55.97
CA ARG A 313 -15.00 -25.52 55.97
C ARG A 313 -14.76 -24.76 57.27
N ALA A 314 -14.80 -25.43 58.42
CA ALA A 314 -14.59 -24.83 59.73
C ALA A 314 -13.14 -24.35 59.92
N GLN A 315 -12.15 -25.14 59.49
CA GLN A 315 -10.74 -24.77 59.46
C GLN A 315 -10.49 -23.59 58.50
N THR A 316 -11.13 -23.60 57.32
CA THR A 316 -11.05 -22.50 56.33
C THR A 316 -11.50 -21.15 56.92
N LEU A 317 -12.47 -21.12 57.85
CA LEU A 317 -12.88 -19.87 58.53
C LEU A 317 -11.86 -19.36 59.57
N LEU A 318 -10.98 -20.22 60.10
CA LEU A 318 -9.90 -19.84 61.02
C LEU A 318 -8.69 -19.27 60.26
N GLU A 319 -8.37 -19.86 59.12
CA GLU A 319 -7.27 -19.43 58.25
C GLU A 319 -7.53 -18.07 57.60
N ASN A 320 -8.74 -17.85 57.07
CA ASN A 320 -9.11 -16.59 56.43
C ASN A 320 -9.27 -15.45 57.45
N ASP A 321 -9.04 -14.20 57.01
CA ASP A 321 -9.16 -13.03 57.90
C ASP A 321 -10.52 -12.33 57.75
N TYR A 322 -11.37 -12.55 58.75
CA TYR A 322 -12.72 -12.00 58.83
C TYR A 322 -12.80 -10.98 59.96
N GLN A 323 -12.86 -9.70 59.60
CA GLN A 323 -12.96 -8.62 60.57
C GLN A 323 -14.23 -8.76 61.42
N HIS A 324 -14.06 -8.62 62.75
CA HIS A 324 -15.09 -8.83 63.79
C HIS A 324 -15.52 -10.28 64.08
N LEU A 325 -14.92 -11.28 63.43
CA LEU A 325 -15.05 -12.69 63.83
C LEU A 325 -14.06 -13.01 64.95
N ASP A 326 -14.55 -13.60 66.05
CA ASP A 326 -13.69 -13.98 67.18
C ASP A 326 -12.98 -15.30 66.88
N LYS A 327 -11.71 -15.21 66.48
CA LYS A 327 -10.88 -16.37 66.12
C LYS A 327 -10.48 -17.23 67.34
N GLU A 328 -10.46 -16.68 68.55
CA GLU A 328 -10.15 -17.46 69.75
C GLU A 328 -11.35 -18.33 70.13
N VAL A 329 -12.55 -17.75 70.18
CA VAL A 329 -13.79 -18.49 70.43
C VAL A 329 -14.09 -19.49 69.31
N LEU A 330 -13.96 -19.09 68.04
CA LEU A 330 -14.10 -20.01 66.91
C LEU A 330 -13.10 -21.17 67.01
N GLY A 331 -11.84 -20.87 67.36
CA GLY A 331 -10.78 -21.88 67.47
C GLY A 331 -10.98 -22.90 68.60
N LEU A 332 -11.81 -22.58 69.59
CA LEU A 332 -12.24 -23.52 70.64
C LEU A 332 -13.41 -24.40 70.16
N GLU A 333 -14.44 -23.79 69.57
CA GLU A 333 -15.63 -24.53 69.13
C GLU A 333 -15.33 -25.43 67.90
N VAL A 334 -14.42 -25.04 67.00
CA VAL A 334 -13.97 -25.92 65.90
C VAL A 334 -13.17 -27.13 66.43
N LYS A 335 -12.36 -26.97 67.48
CA LYS A 335 -11.68 -28.12 68.12
C LYS A 335 -12.67 -29.05 68.83
N ALA A 336 -13.72 -28.51 69.44
CA ALA A 336 -14.82 -29.31 69.98
C ALA A 336 -15.52 -30.11 68.86
N LEU A 337 -15.69 -29.51 67.68
CA LEU A 337 -16.32 -30.14 66.52
C LEU A 337 -15.48 -31.32 66.00
N GLU A 338 -14.17 -31.11 65.83
CA GLU A 338 -13.22 -32.16 65.43
C GLU A 338 -13.23 -33.35 66.42
N VAL A 339 -13.27 -33.08 67.72
CA VAL A 339 -13.31 -34.12 68.77
C VAL A 339 -14.62 -34.91 68.74
N LEU A 340 -15.78 -34.24 68.68
CA LEU A 340 -17.09 -34.92 68.63
C LEU A 340 -17.27 -35.73 67.34
N ILE A 341 -16.84 -35.17 66.20
CA ILE A 341 -16.81 -35.89 64.92
C ILE A 341 -15.93 -37.14 65.03
N LYS A 342 -14.73 -37.03 65.60
CA LYS A 342 -13.83 -38.17 65.75
C LYS A 342 -14.45 -39.30 66.59
N VAL A 343 -15.07 -38.97 67.73
CA VAL A 343 -15.78 -39.97 68.56
C VAL A 343 -16.90 -40.66 67.77
N ASN A 344 -17.66 -39.90 66.97
CA ASN A 344 -18.73 -40.46 66.13
C ASN A 344 -18.19 -41.35 65.01
N VAL A 345 -17.08 -40.97 64.37
CA VAL A 345 -16.37 -41.81 63.38
C VAL A 345 -15.91 -43.12 64.03
N GLU A 346 -15.28 -43.07 65.20
CA GLU A 346 -14.82 -44.26 65.93
C GLU A 346 -16.00 -45.19 66.31
N ARG A 347 -17.15 -44.64 66.73
CA ARG A 347 -18.36 -45.44 66.97
C ARG A 347 -18.87 -46.14 65.71
N ILE A 348 -18.96 -45.42 64.59
CA ILE A 348 -19.41 -45.99 63.31
C ILE A 348 -18.44 -47.08 62.82
N VAL A 349 -17.13 -46.87 62.91
CA VAL A 349 -16.12 -47.89 62.56
C VAL A 349 -16.26 -49.15 63.42
N ASN A 350 -16.47 -49.01 64.73
CA ASN A 350 -16.71 -50.16 65.61
C ASN A 350 -18.01 -50.91 65.25
N LYS A 351 -19.07 -50.18 64.87
CA LYS A 351 -20.34 -50.76 64.39
C LYS A 351 -20.21 -51.46 63.03
N ILE A 352 -19.30 -51.04 62.15
CA ILE A 352 -18.98 -51.76 60.91
C ILE A 352 -18.20 -53.06 61.20
N ALA A 353 -17.29 -53.03 62.17
CA ALA A 353 -16.51 -54.22 62.59
C ALA A 353 -17.38 -55.25 63.34
N SER A 354 -18.39 -54.79 64.08
CA SER A 354 -19.37 -55.62 64.79
C SER A 354 -20.82 -55.19 64.50
N PRO A 355 -21.39 -55.60 63.34
CA PRO A 355 -22.74 -55.26 62.93
C PRO A 355 -23.86 -55.60 63.93
N SER A 356 -23.65 -56.60 64.81
CA SER A 356 -24.61 -56.98 65.85
C SER A 356 -24.85 -55.92 66.93
N LEU A 357 -23.92 -54.97 67.14
CA LEU A 357 -24.02 -53.93 68.17
C LEU A 357 -25.06 -52.85 67.84
N ALA A 358 -25.66 -52.22 68.85
CA ALA A 358 -26.33 -50.93 68.71
C ALA A 358 -25.38 -49.80 69.13
N ILE A 359 -25.43 -48.65 68.44
CA ILE A 359 -24.67 -47.44 68.79
C ILE A 359 -25.55 -46.18 68.75
N GLU A 360 -25.16 -45.17 69.53
CA GLU A 360 -25.70 -43.81 69.51
C GLU A 360 -24.54 -42.83 69.27
N LEU A 361 -24.80 -41.72 68.56
CA LEU A 361 -23.79 -40.71 68.23
C LEU A 361 -23.87 -39.51 69.19
N GLU A 362 -22.73 -38.95 69.56
CA GLU A 362 -22.63 -37.73 70.37
C GLU A 362 -23.28 -36.53 69.65
N PRO A 363 -24.21 -35.79 70.28
CA PRO A 363 -25.00 -34.76 69.63
C PRO A 363 -24.17 -33.58 69.13
N LEU A 364 -24.54 -33.03 67.96
CA LEU A 364 -23.88 -31.87 67.34
C LEU A 364 -24.74 -30.59 67.33
N SER A 365 -25.95 -30.63 67.90
CA SER A 365 -26.92 -29.52 67.95
C SER A 365 -26.34 -28.24 68.54
N ASP A 366 -25.93 -28.32 69.81
CA ASP A 366 -25.56 -27.19 70.67
C ASP A 366 -24.33 -26.47 70.09
N LEU A 367 -23.43 -27.25 69.49
CA LEU A 367 -22.23 -26.75 68.83
C LEU A 367 -22.56 -26.05 67.50
N GLY A 368 -23.53 -26.58 66.75
CA GLY A 368 -24.06 -25.92 65.56
C GLY A 368 -24.73 -24.59 65.87
N GLU A 369 -25.51 -24.51 66.95
CA GLU A 369 -26.12 -23.24 67.41
C GLU A 369 -25.05 -22.20 67.78
N LYS A 370 -24.02 -22.59 68.56
CA LYS A 370 -22.90 -21.70 68.91
C LYS A 370 -22.17 -21.16 67.67
N LEU A 371 -21.76 -22.03 66.76
CA LEU A 371 -21.03 -21.65 65.54
C LEU A 371 -21.89 -20.73 64.66
N THR A 372 -23.17 -21.06 64.48
CA THR A 372 -24.13 -20.23 63.74
C THR A 372 -24.28 -18.84 64.37
N LYS A 373 -24.42 -18.77 65.70
CA LYS A 373 -24.53 -17.51 66.44
C LYS A 373 -23.26 -16.66 66.30
N LEU A 374 -22.08 -17.25 66.46
CA LEU A 374 -20.81 -16.53 66.36
C LEU A 374 -20.61 -15.88 64.98
N ILE A 375 -20.96 -16.61 63.92
CA ILE A 375 -20.94 -16.12 62.54
C ILE A 375 -21.99 -15.01 62.33
N ALA A 376 -23.20 -15.16 62.90
CA ALA A 376 -24.26 -14.15 62.81
C ALA A 376 -23.89 -12.84 63.52
N ASP A 377 -23.32 -12.91 64.73
CA ASP A 377 -22.89 -11.74 65.51
C ASP A 377 -21.72 -10.99 64.85
N ALA A 378 -20.83 -11.69 64.13
CA ALA A 378 -19.81 -11.07 63.28
C ALA A 378 -20.42 -10.40 62.04
N ASN A 379 -21.29 -11.12 61.31
CA ASN A 379 -21.94 -10.63 60.09
C ASN A 379 -22.85 -9.42 60.32
N LYS A 380 -23.46 -9.30 61.51
CA LYS A 380 -24.20 -8.11 61.91
C LYS A 380 -23.33 -6.85 61.91
N LYS A 381 -22.11 -6.93 62.49
CA LYS A 381 -21.15 -5.81 62.54
C LYS A 381 -20.64 -5.44 61.14
N VAL A 382 -20.36 -6.45 60.31
CA VAL A 382 -20.00 -6.27 58.88
C VAL A 382 -21.11 -5.53 58.12
N SER A 383 -22.38 -5.89 58.34
CA SER A 383 -23.54 -5.22 57.74
C SER A 383 -23.68 -3.75 58.20
N GLU A 384 -23.50 -3.49 59.50
CA GLU A 384 -23.55 -2.14 60.07
C GLU A 384 -22.45 -1.23 59.51
N HIS A 385 -21.22 -1.75 59.35
CA HIS A 385 -20.10 -1.06 58.69
C HIS A 385 -20.36 -0.82 57.20
N ASN A 386 -20.77 -1.86 56.45
CA ASN A 386 -21.00 -1.76 55.01
C ASN A 386 -22.12 -0.77 54.66
N ARG A 387 -23.11 -0.58 55.54
CA ARG A 387 -24.13 0.47 55.41
C ARG A 387 -23.54 1.89 55.49
N LEU A 388 -22.54 2.12 56.34
CA LEU A 388 -21.85 3.41 56.43
C LEU A 388 -20.98 3.66 55.19
N VAL A 389 -20.26 2.64 54.71
CA VAL A 389 -19.49 2.68 53.46
C VAL A 389 -20.39 2.99 52.25
N ALA A 390 -21.58 2.40 52.18
CA ALA A 390 -22.54 2.66 51.11
C ALA A 390 -23.01 4.14 51.09
N GLY A 391 -23.23 4.75 52.26
CA GLY A 391 -23.52 6.18 52.38
C GLY A 391 -22.37 7.06 51.87
N PHE A 392 -21.14 6.78 52.30
CA PHE A 392 -19.95 7.50 51.86
C PHE A 392 -19.72 7.40 50.34
N SER A 393 -19.89 6.20 49.77
CA SER A 393 -19.82 5.95 48.31
C SER A 393 -20.92 6.68 47.53
N THR A 394 -22.11 6.86 48.13
CA THR A 394 -23.20 7.64 47.52
C THR A 394 -22.82 9.12 47.44
N GLU A 395 -22.27 9.70 48.51
CA GLU A 395 -21.83 11.10 48.49
C GLU A 395 -20.60 11.34 47.58
N GLN A 396 -19.69 10.37 47.45
CA GLN A 396 -18.65 10.41 46.41
C GLN A 396 -19.24 10.50 44.99
N SER A 397 -20.32 9.78 44.71
CA SER A 397 -21.01 9.80 43.42
C SER A 397 -21.75 11.12 43.17
N ASN A 398 -22.39 11.67 44.21
CA ASN A 398 -23.01 13.00 44.20
C ASN A 398 -21.96 14.07 43.88
N LEU A 399 -20.88 14.14 44.67
CA LEU A 399 -19.79 15.10 44.46
C LEU A 399 -19.16 14.97 43.07
N THR A 400 -18.95 13.75 42.58
CA THR A 400 -18.43 13.52 41.23
C THR A 400 -19.33 14.18 40.19
N SER A 401 -20.65 14.00 40.32
CA SER A 401 -21.64 14.58 39.42
C SER A 401 -21.67 16.12 39.51
N GLU A 402 -21.54 16.69 40.71
CA GLU A 402 -21.48 18.14 40.93
C GLU A 402 -20.18 18.76 40.36
N VAL A 403 -19.03 18.09 40.49
CA VAL A 403 -17.75 18.52 39.88
C VAL A 403 -17.84 18.54 38.36
N TRP A 404 -18.38 17.48 37.73
CA TRP A 404 -18.59 17.48 36.28
C TRP A 404 -19.57 18.60 35.87
N LYS A 405 -20.60 18.89 36.67
CA LYS A 405 -21.54 19.99 36.41
C LYS A 405 -20.86 21.36 36.47
N TYR A 406 -19.95 21.58 37.41
CA TYR A 406 -19.14 22.80 37.48
C TYR A 406 -18.25 22.99 36.24
N LEU A 407 -17.52 21.95 35.82
CA LEU A 407 -16.70 22.02 34.60
C LEU A 407 -17.54 22.36 33.35
N LEU A 408 -18.74 21.80 33.25
CA LEU A 408 -19.66 22.05 32.13
C LEU A 408 -20.20 23.48 32.10
N GLU A 409 -20.72 23.99 33.22
CA GLU A 409 -21.42 25.27 33.28
C GLU A 409 -20.48 26.48 33.41
N THR A 410 -19.31 26.29 34.06
CA THR A 410 -18.36 27.38 34.36
C THR A 410 -17.23 27.46 33.36
N GLU A 411 -16.58 26.33 33.01
CA GLU A 411 -15.33 26.34 32.25
C GLU A 411 -15.53 26.03 30.76
N LEU A 412 -16.40 25.07 30.44
CA LEU A 412 -16.53 24.50 29.08
C LEU A 412 -17.77 24.97 28.31
N LYS A 413 -18.69 25.70 28.96
CA LYS A 413 -20.01 26.07 28.42
C LYS A 413 -19.97 26.68 27.01
N GLN A 414 -19.16 27.72 26.82
CA GLN A 414 -19.02 28.36 25.52
C GLN A 414 -18.34 27.44 24.50
N THR A 415 -17.25 26.76 24.91
CA THR A 415 -16.52 25.81 24.06
C THR A 415 -17.43 24.69 23.53
N LEU A 416 -18.34 24.17 24.35
CA LEU A 416 -19.30 23.13 23.95
C LEU A 416 -20.41 23.67 23.04
N SER A 417 -20.89 24.88 23.29
CA SER A 417 -21.83 25.58 22.41
C SER A 417 -21.24 25.79 21.01
N ASP A 418 -20.03 26.37 20.95
CA ASP A 418 -19.32 26.66 19.71
C ASP A 418 -18.99 25.37 18.95
N TYR A 419 -18.47 24.34 19.66
CA TYR A 419 -18.19 23.03 19.08
C TYR A 419 -19.44 22.39 18.46
N THR A 420 -20.59 22.48 19.13
CA THR A 420 -21.85 21.90 18.65
C THR A 420 -22.37 22.64 17.41
N ALA A 421 -22.29 23.98 17.41
CA ALA A 421 -22.68 24.80 16.26
C ALA A 421 -21.78 24.56 15.03
N ASP A 422 -20.46 24.54 15.23
CA ASP A 422 -19.50 24.27 14.14
C ASP A 422 -19.55 22.83 13.64
N THR A 423 -19.75 21.87 14.53
CA THR A 423 -20.03 20.47 14.18
C THR A 423 -21.25 20.39 13.26
N GLY A 424 -22.39 20.94 13.68
CA GLY A 424 -23.62 20.93 12.88
C GLY A 424 -23.55 21.73 11.58
N ARG A 425 -22.60 22.67 11.45
CA ARG A 425 -22.28 23.42 10.23
C ARG A 425 -21.41 22.63 9.26
N LEU A 426 -20.34 22.00 9.76
CA LEU A 426 -19.41 21.20 8.97
C LEU A 426 -20.05 19.90 8.49
N ASP A 427 -20.75 19.17 9.35
CA ASP A 427 -21.34 17.87 9.01
C ASP A 427 -22.40 18.02 7.92
N LYS A 428 -23.23 19.09 7.96
CA LYS A 428 -24.16 19.44 6.86
C LYS A 428 -23.46 19.80 5.56
N ALA A 429 -22.31 20.46 5.62
CA ALA A 429 -21.52 20.78 4.42
C ALA A 429 -20.91 19.52 3.79
N ILE A 430 -20.38 18.61 4.63
CA ILE A 430 -19.86 17.31 4.21
C ILE A 430 -20.98 16.46 3.58
N GLU A 431 -22.15 16.39 4.21
CA GLU A 431 -23.33 15.70 3.65
C GLU A 431 -23.74 16.27 2.28
N GLY A 432 -23.84 17.59 2.15
CA GLY A 432 -24.20 18.26 0.90
C GLY A 432 -23.22 17.93 -0.23
N LEU A 433 -21.92 18.09 0.04
CA LEU A 433 -20.85 17.74 -0.90
C LEU A 433 -20.85 16.26 -1.25
N THR A 434 -21.07 15.36 -0.29
CA THR A 434 -21.13 13.91 -0.53
C THR A 434 -22.30 13.54 -1.46
N ARG A 435 -23.48 14.13 -1.25
CA ARG A 435 -24.63 13.95 -2.15
C ARG A 435 -24.34 14.49 -3.56
N THR A 436 -23.62 15.61 -3.69
CA THR A 436 -23.16 16.12 -5.00
C THR A 436 -22.16 15.17 -5.67
N LEU A 437 -21.24 14.57 -4.90
CA LEU A 437 -20.24 13.63 -5.42
C LEU A 437 -20.88 12.34 -5.94
N GLU A 438 -21.77 11.72 -5.17
CA GLU A 438 -22.44 10.49 -5.60
C GLU A 438 -23.40 10.73 -6.78
N LYS A 439 -24.07 11.90 -6.82
CA LYS A 439 -24.84 12.28 -8.01
C LYS A 439 -23.92 12.41 -9.24
N ALA A 440 -22.81 13.13 -9.15
CA ALA A 440 -21.89 13.31 -10.27
C ALA A 440 -21.33 11.96 -10.78
N LYS A 441 -21.02 11.01 -9.88
CA LYS A 441 -20.65 9.64 -10.27
C LYS A 441 -21.78 8.91 -11.02
N GLY A 442 -23.02 9.00 -10.55
CA GLY A 442 -24.19 8.43 -11.24
C GLY A 442 -24.42 9.04 -12.62
N ASP A 443 -24.37 10.37 -12.72
CA ASP A 443 -24.51 11.12 -13.97
C ASP A 443 -23.40 10.73 -14.99
N ILE A 444 -22.15 10.50 -14.53
CA ILE A 444 -21.04 9.98 -15.37
C ILE A 444 -21.31 8.54 -15.86
N LEU A 445 -21.77 7.65 -14.97
CA LEU A 445 -22.04 6.25 -15.33
C LEU A 445 -23.15 6.13 -16.38
N GLN A 446 -24.23 6.91 -16.23
CA GLN A 446 -25.30 6.94 -17.22
C GLN A 446 -24.82 7.53 -18.56
N ALA A 447 -24.12 8.67 -18.54
CA ALA A 447 -23.61 9.29 -19.76
C ALA A 447 -22.68 8.35 -20.55
N ASN A 448 -21.82 7.59 -19.86
CA ASN A 448 -20.95 6.59 -20.51
C ASN A 448 -21.71 5.37 -21.05
N ALA A 449 -22.80 4.95 -20.41
CA ALA A 449 -23.68 3.89 -20.94
C ALA A 449 -24.45 4.35 -22.20
N ASP A 450 -24.95 5.58 -22.20
CA ASP A 450 -25.61 6.19 -23.36
C ASP A 450 -24.63 6.36 -24.53
N ILE A 451 -23.41 6.85 -24.26
CA ILE A 451 -22.30 6.94 -25.23
C ILE A 451 -22.01 5.56 -25.85
N ALA A 452 -21.81 4.53 -25.03
CA ALA A 452 -21.51 3.18 -25.50
C ALA A 452 -22.64 2.60 -26.37
N THR A 453 -23.90 2.90 -26.03
CA THR A 453 -25.08 2.49 -26.80
C THR A 453 -25.13 3.17 -28.16
N ILE A 454 -24.88 4.47 -28.22
CA ILE A 454 -24.84 5.24 -29.48
C ILE A 454 -23.66 4.79 -30.35
N GLU A 455 -22.46 4.65 -29.79
CA GLU A 455 -21.29 4.11 -30.51
C GLU A 455 -21.58 2.72 -31.10
N ALA A 456 -22.24 1.83 -30.34
CA ALA A 456 -22.58 0.50 -30.83
C ALA A 456 -23.57 0.50 -32.00
N SER A 457 -24.40 1.54 -32.13
CA SER A 457 -25.28 1.74 -33.29
C SER A 457 -24.60 2.39 -34.50
N LEU A 458 -23.53 3.17 -34.27
CA LEU A 458 -22.86 3.99 -35.27
C LEU A 458 -21.64 3.32 -35.92
N THR A 459 -21.10 2.26 -35.33
CA THR A 459 -19.81 1.70 -35.70
C THR A 459 -19.89 0.58 -36.73
N SER A 460 -18.87 0.48 -37.58
CA SER A 460 -18.73 -0.61 -38.54
C SER A 460 -17.26 -0.97 -38.75
N VAL A 461 -17.00 -2.22 -39.09
CA VAL A 461 -15.67 -2.72 -39.44
C VAL A 461 -15.33 -2.52 -40.92
N GLN A 462 -16.32 -2.21 -41.77
CA GLN A 462 -16.17 -2.04 -43.22
C GLN A 462 -15.41 -0.76 -43.67
N PRO A 463 -15.62 0.42 -43.06
CA PRO A 463 -14.90 1.64 -43.47
C PRO A 463 -13.38 1.50 -43.31
N THR A 464 -12.95 0.82 -42.24
CA THR A 464 -11.54 0.52 -41.96
C THR A 464 -10.92 -0.39 -43.03
N VAL A 465 -11.63 -1.46 -43.44
CA VAL A 465 -11.17 -2.36 -44.53
C VAL A 465 -11.01 -1.59 -45.84
N LYS A 466 -11.99 -0.74 -46.16
CA LYS A 466 -11.92 0.10 -47.36
C LYS A 466 -10.70 1.03 -47.31
N ALA A 467 -10.49 1.75 -46.22
CA ALA A 467 -9.38 2.70 -46.08
C ALA A 467 -8.00 2.00 -46.13
N ILE A 468 -7.82 0.85 -45.47
CA ILE A 468 -6.58 0.08 -45.53
C ILE A 468 -6.32 -0.40 -46.97
N ASN A 469 -7.34 -0.90 -47.68
CA ASN A 469 -7.21 -1.32 -49.08
C ASN A 469 -6.97 -0.16 -50.05
N GLU A 470 -7.44 1.04 -49.72
CA GLU A 470 -7.12 2.25 -50.49
C GLU A 470 -5.64 2.59 -50.32
N LEU A 471 -5.13 2.69 -49.08
CA LEU A 471 -3.71 2.94 -48.81
C LEU A 471 -2.79 1.86 -49.42
N LEU A 472 -3.09 0.58 -49.26
CA LEU A 472 -2.30 -0.52 -49.85
C LEU A 472 -2.18 -0.38 -51.38
N ARG A 473 -3.31 -0.19 -52.07
CA ARG A 473 -3.33 -0.07 -53.53
C ARG A 473 -2.60 1.18 -54.03
N ASP A 474 -2.82 2.30 -53.36
CA ASP A 474 -2.28 3.60 -53.79
C ASP A 474 -0.76 3.68 -53.56
N PHE A 475 -0.22 2.90 -52.62
CA PHE A 475 1.21 2.66 -52.41
C PHE A 475 1.75 1.38 -53.08
N GLY A 476 1.03 0.82 -54.06
CA GLY A 476 1.53 -0.26 -54.91
C GLY A 476 1.45 -1.69 -54.36
N PHE A 477 0.99 -1.89 -53.12
CA PHE A 477 0.76 -3.21 -52.52
C PHE A 477 -0.46 -3.90 -53.14
N ARG A 478 -0.24 -4.51 -54.31
CA ARG A 478 -1.24 -5.25 -55.09
C ARG A 478 -1.22 -6.77 -54.84
N GLY A 479 -0.25 -7.26 -54.07
CA GLY A 479 -0.07 -8.69 -53.79
C GLY A 479 -1.09 -9.28 -52.82
N PHE A 480 -1.79 -8.46 -52.03
CA PHE A 480 -2.82 -8.88 -51.09
C PHE A 480 -3.82 -7.75 -50.83
N SER A 481 -4.95 -8.06 -50.19
CA SER A 481 -5.91 -7.10 -49.67
C SER A 481 -6.53 -7.59 -48.36
N LEU A 482 -7.10 -6.68 -47.57
CA LEU A 482 -7.83 -6.98 -46.35
C LEU A 482 -9.32 -7.23 -46.67
N ALA A 483 -9.95 -8.20 -46.02
CA ALA A 483 -11.37 -8.50 -46.17
C ALA A 483 -12.01 -8.85 -44.82
N VAL A 484 -13.32 -8.59 -44.67
CA VAL A 484 -14.08 -9.05 -43.49
C VAL A 484 -14.31 -10.56 -43.57
N ALA A 485 -14.12 -11.27 -42.47
CA ALA A 485 -14.37 -12.70 -42.39
C ALA A 485 -15.88 -13.03 -42.41
N PRO A 486 -16.32 -14.12 -43.09
CA PRO A 486 -17.70 -14.56 -42.99
C PRO A 486 -18.06 -14.95 -41.55
N GLY A 487 -19.13 -14.36 -41.01
CA GLY A 487 -19.67 -14.67 -39.67
C GLY A 487 -18.92 -14.05 -38.48
N GLU A 488 -17.76 -13.43 -38.68
CA GLU A 488 -16.98 -12.77 -37.64
C GLU A 488 -16.79 -11.28 -37.94
N ASN A 489 -16.87 -10.41 -36.93
CA ASN A 489 -16.31 -9.06 -37.01
C ASN A 489 -14.78 -9.11 -36.87
N SER A 490 -14.12 -9.81 -37.80
CA SER A 490 -12.67 -10.01 -37.89
C SER A 490 -12.20 -9.81 -39.34
N TYR A 491 -10.90 -9.70 -39.54
CA TYR A 491 -10.30 -9.50 -40.86
C TYR A 491 -9.38 -10.64 -41.28
N LYS A 492 -9.40 -10.95 -42.57
CA LYS A 492 -8.50 -11.88 -43.26
C LYS A 492 -7.70 -11.14 -44.33
N LEU A 493 -6.50 -11.64 -44.60
CA LEU A 493 -5.63 -11.14 -45.66
C LEU A 493 -5.76 -12.09 -46.86
N LEU A 494 -6.17 -11.59 -48.02
CA LEU A 494 -6.46 -12.39 -49.20
C LEU A 494 -5.52 -12.02 -50.36
N ARG A 495 -5.02 -13.03 -51.05
CA ARG A 495 -4.37 -12.90 -52.37
C ARG A 495 -5.42 -12.59 -53.45
N SER A 496 -4.96 -12.21 -54.65
CA SER A 496 -5.82 -11.86 -55.79
C SER A 496 -6.65 -13.04 -56.34
N ASP A 497 -6.30 -14.27 -55.99
CA ASP A 497 -7.06 -15.51 -56.28
C ASP A 497 -8.05 -15.90 -55.16
N GLY A 498 -8.08 -15.15 -54.05
CA GLY A 498 -8.91 -15.43 -52.87
C GLY A 498 -8.27 -16.35 -51.81
N THR A 499 -7.03 -16.79 -51.98
CA THR A 499 -6.31 -17.59 -50.97
C THR A 499 -5.81 -16.75 -49.77
N ASP A 500 -5.60 -17.34 -48.59
CA ASP A 500 -5.10 -16.61 -47.40
C ASP A 500 -3.63 -16.22 -47.58
N ALA A 501 -3.35 -14.91 -47.61
CA ALA A 501 -2.02 -14.36 -47.84
C ALA A 501 -1.09 -14.48 -46.61
N ARG A 502 -1.63 -14.66 -45.40
CA ARG A 502 -0.94 -14.44 -44.11
C ARG A 502 0.36 -15.22 -43.93
N LYS A 503 0.42 -16.46 -44.41
CA LYS A 503 1.63 -17.31 -44.32
C LYS A 503 2.66 -17.07 -45.43
N THR A 504 2.41 -16.09 -46.30
CA THR A 504 3.20 -15.82 -47.50
C THR A 504 3.56 -14.34 -47.69
N LEU A 505 3.20 -13.47 -46.74
CA LEU A 505 3.70 -12.09 -46.72
C LEU A 505 5.16 -12.08 -46.29
N SER A 506 5.95 -11.17 -46.88
CA SER A 506 7.26 -10.80 -46.36
C SER A 506 7.14 -10.09 -45.01
N GLU A 507 8.22 -10.07 -44.22
CA GLU A 507 8.27 -9.33 -42.95
C GLU A 507 8.01 -7.83 -43.13
N GLY A 508 8.33 -7.27 -44.30
CA GLY A 508 8.00 -5.88 -44.65
C GLY A 508 6.51 -5.65 -44.88
N GLU A 509 5.87 -6.47 -45.73
CA GLU A 509 4.41 -6.42 -45.95
C GLU A 509 3.63 -6.65 -44.65
N LYS A 510 4.07 -7.60 -43.83
CA LYS A 510 3.53 -7.91 -42.50
C LYS A 510 3.61 -6.70 -41.57
N THR A 511 4.80 -6.11 -41.43
CA THR A 511 5.03 -4.93 -40.58
C THR A 511 4.22 -3.72 -41.06
N PHE A 512 4.12 -3.51 -42.38
CA PHE A 512 3.32 -2.42 -42.94
C PHE A 512 1.81 -2.63 -42.72
N VAL A 513 1.27 -3.83 -42.94
CA VAL A 513 -0.16 -4.08 -42.71
C VAL A 513 -0.54 -4.06 -41.23
N THR A 514 0.34 -4.51 -40.32
CA THR A 514 0.10 -4.33 -38.87
C THR A 514 0.20 -2.87 -38.44
N PHE A 515 1.06 -2.06 -39.07
CA PHE A 515 1.10 -0.61 -38.82
C PHE A 515 -0.16 0.09 -39.33
N LEU A 516 -0.64 -0.21 -40.55
CA LEU A 516 -1.90 0.33 -41.06
C LEU A 516 -3.10 -0.08 -40.19
N TYR A 517 -3.12 -1.33 -39.73
CA TYR A 517 -4.11 -1.82 -38.77
C TYR A 517 -4.09 -1.02 -37.46
N PHE A 518 -2.91 -0.81 -36.87
CA PHE A 518 -2.72 0.01 -35.67
C PHE A 518 -3.17 1.46 -35.89
N TYR A 519 -2.75 2.08 -37.00
CA TYR A 519 -3.10 3.45 -37.37
C TYR A 519 -4.62 3.68 -37.43
N HIS A 520 -5.38 2.72 -37.97
CA HIS A 520 -6.84 2.79 -37.95
C HIS A 520 -7.44 2.44 -36.58
N LEU A 521 -6.82 1.57 -35.79
CA LEU A 521 -7.22 1.29 -34.41
C LEU A 521 -7.05 2.51 -33.48
N LEU A 522 -6.11 3.42 -33.77
CA LEU A 522 -6.02 4.72 -33.08
C LEU A 522 -7.31 5.54 -33.20
N LYS A 523 -8.05 5.36 -34.30
CA LYS A 523 -9.26 6.10 -34.69
C LYS A 523 -10.53 5.25 -34.54
N GLY A 524 -10.42 4.12 -33.85
CA GLY A 524 -11.42 3.06 -33.74
C GLY A 524 -11.37 2.33 -32.41
N SER A 525 -11.95 1.14 -32.39
CA SER A 525 -11.92 0.20 -31.25
C SER A 525 -11.99 -1.23 -31.76
N THR A 526 -11.55 -2.22 -30.97
CA THR A 526 -11.81 -3.65 -31.25
C THR A 526 -13.21 -4.10 -30.79
N THR A 527 -13.98 -3.21 -30.16
CA THR A 527 -15.38 -3.41 -29.76
C THR A 527 -16.28 -2.36 -30.42
N THR A 528 -17.59 -2.62 -30.44
CA THR A 528 -18.61 -1.70 -30.97
C THR A 528 -18.69 -0.37 -30.20
N SER A 529 -18.22 -0.34 -28.97
CA SER A 529 -18.00 0.86 -28.15
C SER A 529 -16.52 1.07 -27.82
N GLY A 530 -16.18 2.23 -27.28
CA GLY A 530 -14.81 2.67 -26.96
C GLY A 530 -14.08 3.33 -28.12
N VAL A 531 -14.78 3.62 -29.23
CA VAL A 531 -14.18 4.23 -30.42
C VAL A 531 -13.67 5.64 -30.13
N THR A 532 -14.35 6.36 -29.25
CA THR A 532 -14.00 7.75 -28.89
C THR A 532 -13.39 7.91 -27.50
N THR A 533 -12.97 6.81 -26.86
CA THR A 533 -12.22 6.82 -25.60
C THR A 533 -10.85 7.49 -25.78
N GLU A 534 -10.51 8.40 -24.85
CA GLU A 534 -9.21 9.08 -24.83
C GLU A 534 -8.05 8.09 -24.62
N ARG A 535 -6.94 8.30 -25.33
CA ARG A 535 -5.79 7.39 -25.33
C ARG A 535 -4.44 8.09 -25.44
N ILE A 536 -3.42 7.44 -24.89
CA ILE A 536 -2.01 7.69 -25.18
C ILE A 536 -1.57 6.73 -26.28
N VAL A 537 -0.74 7.19 -27.21
CA VAL A 537 -0.19 6.38 -28.29
C VAL A 537 1.30 6.21 -28.12
N VAL A 538 1.79 4.98 -28.27
CA VAL A 538 3.23 4.68 -28.29
C VAL A 538 3.54 3.92 -29.56
N ILE A 539 4.61 4.29 -30.26
CA ILE A 539 5.04 3.67 -31.51
C ILE A 539 6.54 3.38 -31.41
N ASP A 540 6.91 2.10 -31.32
CA ASP A 540 8.28 1.63 -31.10
C ASP A 540 8.83 0.92 -32.35
N ASP A 541 9.86 1.50 -32.96
CA ASP A 541 10.54 1.06 -34.18
C ASP A 541 9.63 0.62 -35.37
N PRO A 542 8.70 1.49 -35.81
CA PRO A 542 7.67 1.16 -36.81
C PRO A 542 8.19 0.96 -38.24
N VAL A 543 9.48 1.18 -38.48
CA VAL A 543 10.15 1.05 -39.80
C VAL A 543 11.31 0.07 -39.77
N SER A 544 11.31 -0.87 -38.82
CA SER A 544 12.26 -1.98 -38.79
C SER A 544 12.07 -2.86 -40.03
N SER A 545 13.17 -3.11 -40.76
CA SER A 545 13.20 -3.92 -42.00
C SER A 545 12.30 -3.43 -43.15
N LEU A 546 11.91 -2.15 -43.18
CA LEU A 546 11.15 -1.54 -44.29
C LEU A 546 12.06 -0.86 -45.30
N ASP A 547 11.58 -0.72 -46.54
CA ASP A 547 12.26 -0.01 -47.61
C ASP A 547 12.12 1.53 -47.50
N SER A 548 12.78 2.23 -48.42
CA SER A 548 12.80 3.70 -48.51
C SER A 548 11.40 4.31 -48.66
N ASP A 549 10.52 3.68 -49.44
CA ASP A 549 9.25 4.27 -49.87
C ASP A 549 8.20 4.11 -48.76
N VAL A 550 8.17 2.93 -48.13
CA VAL A 550 7.34 2.67 -46.95
C VAL A 550 7.76 3.55 -45.76
N LEU A 551 9.05 3.87 -45.61
CA LEU A 551 9.52 4.80 -44.57
C LEU A 551 8.85 6.18 -44.69
N PHE A 552 8.73 6.74 -45.90
CA PHE A 552 8.04 8.02 -46.12
C PHE A 552 6.53 7.94 -45.84
N ILE A 553 5.89 6.82 -46.17
CA ILE A 553 4.46 6.59 -45.92
C ILE A 553 4.18 6.53 -44.41
N VAL A 554 4.90 5.68 -43.69
CA VAL A 554 4.79 5.54 -42.22
C VAL A 554 5.08 6.87 -41.52
N SER A 555 6.10 7.61 -41.98
CA SER A 555 6.41 8.94 -41.45
C SER A 555 5.29 9.96 -41.67
N SER A 556 4.65 9.94 -42.85
CA SER A 556 3.56 10.85 -43.20
C SER A 556 2.31 10.60 -42.34
N LEU A 557 1.97 9.32 -42.12
CA LEU A 557 0.87 8.92 -41.22
C LEU A 557 1.15 9.32 -39.77
N ILE A 558 2.41 9.25 -39.31
CA ILE A 558 2.81 9.69 -37.96
C ILE A 558 2.79 11.23 -37.83
N LYS A 559 3.17 11.99 -38.87
CA LYS A 559 2.97 13.44 -38.93
C LYS A 559 1.49 13.84 -38.88
N GLN A 560 0.60 13.04 -39.47
CA GLN A 560 -0.84 13.22 -39.29
C GLN A 560 -1.25 13.01 -37.82
N ILE A 561 -0.76 11.97 -37.13
CA ILE A 561 -1.03 11.79 -35.69
C ILE A 561 -0.50 12.97 -34.86
N PHE A 562 0.71 13.49 -35.17
CA PHE A 562 1.25 14.68 -34.50
C PHE A 562 0.35 15.91 -34.68
N THR A 563 -0.30 16.05 -35.84
CA THR A 563 -1.25 17.13 -36.13
C THR A 563 -2.58 16.93 -35.40
N GLU A 564 -3.04 15.68 -35.29
CA GLU A 564 -4.25 15.29 -34.58
C GLU A 564 -4.13 15.47 -33.05
N VAL A 565 -3.00 15.07 -32.45
CA VAL A 565 -2.67 15.27 -31.03
C VAL A 565 -2.66 16.75 -30.62
N ARG A 566 -2.35 17.66 -31.56
CA ARG A 566 -2.33 19.11 -31.35
C ARG A 566 -3.73 19.75 -31.33
N GLN A 567 -4.79 19.00 -31.64
CA GLN A 567 -6.17 19.51 -31.69
C GLN A 567 -6.88 19.30 -30.33
N ALA A 568 -7.48 20.35 -29.78
CA ALA A 568 -8.07 20.34 -28.44
C ALA A 568 -9.14 19.24 -28.21
N ASN A 569 -9.86 18.84 -29.27
CA ASN A 569 -10.96 17.87 -29.22
C ASN A 569 -10.57 16.47 -29.76
N ASN A 570 -9.28 16.16 -29.92
CA ASN A 570 -8.86 14.83 -30.36
C ASN A 570 -8.86 13.78 -29.23
N VAL A 571 -9.10 12.51 -29.59
CA VAL A 571 -9.05 11.37 -28.65
C VAL A 571 -7.62 10.99 -28.27
N ILE A 572 -6.64 11.27 -29.13
CA ILE A 572 -5.23 11.01 -28.85
C ILE A 572 -4.68 12.18 -28.03
N ARG A 573 -4.43 11.94 -26.73
CA ARG A 573 -3.99 12.98 -25.79
C ARG A 573 -2.48 13.17 -25.71
N GLN A 574 -1.72 12.16 -26.13
CA GLN A 574 -0.26 12.18 -26.09
C GLN A 574 0.29 11.12 -27.04
N ILE A 575 1.44 11.38 -27.64
CA ILE A 575 2.17 10.41 -28.46
C ILE A 575 3.65 10.31 -28.07
N PHE A 576 4.14 9.08 -28.06
CA PHE A 576 5.54 8.70 -27.93
C PHE A 576 5.98 7.96 -29.19
N VAL A 577 7.04 8.41 -29.86
CA VAL A 577 7.63 7.70 -31.01
C VAL A 577 9.08 7.37 -30.69
N LEU A 578 9.37 6.07 -30.60
CA LEU A 578 10.68 5.53 -30.26
C LEU A 578 11.33 4.94 -31.51
N THR A 579 12.59 5.27 -31.80
CA THR A 579 13.27 4.69 -32.98
C THR A 579 14.79 4.61 -32.90
N HIS A 580 15.37 3.64 -33.61
CA HIS A 580 16.80 3.59 -33.95
C HIS A 580 17.13 4.15 -35.36
N ASN A 581 16.13 4.38 -36.22
CA ASN A 581 16.35 4.76 -37.62
C ASN A 581 16.56 6.27 -37.75
N VAL A 582 17.80 6.67 -38.09
CA VAL A 582 18.26 8.06 -38.23
C VAL A 582 17.56 8.83 -39.35
N HIS A 583 17.13 8.16 -40.43
CA HIS A 583 16.42 8.78 -41.54
C HIS A 583 14.96 9.02 -41.18
N PHE A 584 14.30 8.00 -40.64
CA PHE A 584 12.92 8.08 -40.14
C PHE A 584 12.76 9.12 -39.01
N HIS A 585 13.68 9.15 -38.04
CA HIS A 585 13.70 10.19 -36.99
C HIS A 585 13.76 11.59 -37.59
N LYS A 586 14.66 11.82 -38.55
CA LYS A 586 14.74 13.12 -39.24
C LYS A 586 13.48 13.45 -40.01
N GLU A 587 12.91 12.48 -40.73
CA GLU A 587 11.68 12.69 -41.49
C GLU A 587 10.53 13.09 -40.56
N ILE A 588 10.19 12.31 -39.53
CA ILE A 588 9.08 12.65 -38.61
C ILE A 588 9.27 13.96 -37.84
N THR A 589 10.52 14.35 -37.56
CA THR A 589 10.83 15.60 -36.81
C THR A 589 11.02 16.83 -37.71
N PHE A 590 11.16 16.64 -39.02
CA PHE A 590 11.28 17.70 -40.01
C PHE A 590 9.93 18.43 -40.20
N SER A 591 10.00 19.76 -40.11
CA SER A 591 8.90 20.68 -40.41
C SER A 591 9.46 21.94 -41.06
N PRO A 592 8.92 22.40 -42.20
CA PRO A 592 9.39 23.61 -42.89
C PRO A 592 9.12 24.90 -42.09
N LEU A 593 8.27 24.84 -41.04
CA LEU A 593 8.00 25.95 -40.13
C LEU A 593 9.01 26.04 -38.96
N ARG A 594 9.87 25.03 -38.77
CA ARG A 594 10.84 24.97 -37.68
C ARG A 594 12.08 25.81 -38.01
N ARG A 595 12.21 26.97 -37.37
CA ARG A 595 13.45 27.76 -37.40
C ARG A 595 14.49 27.11 -36.49
N GLY A 596 15.55 26.54 -37.07
CA GLY A 596 16.63 25.87 -36.33
C GLY A 596 16.27 24.47 -35.80
N THR A 597 17.03 23.97 -34.82
CA THR A 597 16.91 22.59 -34.29
C THR A 597 16.13 22.50 -32.98
N LYS A 598 15.67 23.63 -32.42
CA LYS A 598 15.03 23.72 -31.11
C LYS A 598 13.66 23.03 -31.08
N ALA A 599 13.31 22.43 -29.94
CA ALA A 599 11.99 21.86 -29.69
C ALA A 599 10.90 22.95 -29.67
N TRP A 600 9.71 22.61 -30.17
CA TRP A 600 8.49 23.39 -29.93
C TRP A 600 7.98 23.18 -28.49
N GLY A 601 7.17 24.10 -27.98
CA GLY A 601 6.71 24.07 -26.58
C GLY A 601 5.79 22.89 -26.22
N ASP A 602 5.31 22.15 -27.21
CA ASP A 602 4.44 21.00 -27.10
C ASP A 602 5.13 19.65 -27.39
N GLU A 603 6.44 19.66 -27.68
CA GLU A 603 7.21 18.45 -27.99
C GLU A 603 8.48 18.26 -27.11
N THR A 604 9.00 17.03 -27.05
CA THR A 604 10.28 16.70 -26.41
C THR A 604 11.16 15.80 -27.28
N PHE A 605 12.49 15.91 -27.11
CA PHE A 605 13.46 14.99 -27.66
C PHE A 605 14.23 14.27 -26.56
N TRP A 606 14.37 12.95 -26.70
CA TRP A 606 15.13 12.11 -25.77
C TRP A 606 16.11 11.20 -26.51
N VAL A 607 17.22 10.87 -25.85
CA VAL A 607 18.13 9.79 -26.25
C VAL A 607 18.14 8.71 -25.18
N VAL A 608 17.83 7.47 -25.59
CA VAL A 608 17.98 6.26 -24.78
C VAL A 608 19.25 5.55 -25.23
N ARG A 609 20.27 5.53 -24.37
CA ARG A 609 21.57 4.92 -24.66
C ARG A 609 21.95 3.89 -23.59
N LYS A 610 22.71 2.88 -23.98
CA LYS A 610 23.24 1.86 -23.07
C LYS A 610 24.76 1.83 -23.20
N PRO A 611 25.49 2.68 -22.45
CA PRO A 611 26.95 2.75 -22.54
C PRO A 611 27.63 1.48 -22.01
N ASP A 612 27.07 0.90 -20.94
CA ASP A 612 27.64 -0.23 -20.21
C ASP A 612 26.57 -1.35 -20.05
N HIS A 613 26.46 -1.96 -18.87
CA HIS A 613 25.41 -2.93 -18.56
C HIS A 613 24.02 -2.31 -18.42
N HIS A 614 23.92 -1.00 -18.16
CA HIS A 614 22.66 -0.30 -17.86
C HIS A 614 22.28 0.79 -18.87
N THR A 615 20.98 0.93 -19.10
CA THR A 615 20.37 2.02 -19.86
C THR A 615 20.44 3.34 -19.12
N LYS A 616 20.65 4.43 -19.86
CA LYS A 616 20.52 5.83 -19.46
C LYS A 616 19.59 6.59 -20.40
N VAL A 617 18.90 7.60 -19.90
CA VAL A 617 17.93 8.40 -20.65
C VAL A 617 18.22 9.90 -20.50
N GLU A 618 18.43 10.58 -21.61
CA GLU A 618 18.85 11.99 -21.65
C GLU A 618 17.89 12.84 -22.46
N GLY A 619 17.40 13.93 -21.86
CA GLY A 619 16.50 14.90 -22.50
C GLY A 619 17.28 15.99 -23.22
N HIS A 620 16.81 16.42 -24.40
CA HIS A 620 17.46 17.43 -25.22
C HIS A 620 16.48 18.54 -25.65
N ALA A 621 16.83 19.80 -25.38
CA ALA A 621 16.07 20.98 -25.83
C ALA A 621 16.13 21.23 -27.36
N HIS A 622 17.01 20.51 -28.06
CA HIS A 622 17.23 20.56 -29.50
C HIS A 622 17.28 19.13 -30.04
N ASN A 623 16.84 18.91 -31.28
CA ASN A 623 16.86 17.59 -31.91
C ASN A 623 18.31 17.02 -31.96
N PRO A 624 18.62 15.92 -31.25
CA PRO A 624 19.99 15.44 -31.09
C PRO A 624 20.52 14.69 -32.32
N VAL A 625 19.65 14.24 -33.22
CA VAL A 625 20.00 13.34 -34.32
C VAL A 625 20.54 14.11 -35.53
N LYS A 626 21.84 14.42 -35.51
CA LYS A 626 22.58 15.12 -36.59
C LYS A 626 22.86 14.21 -37.79
N THR A 627 23.20 14.76 -38.97
CA THR A 627 23.81 14.01 -40.09
C THR A 627 25.31 13.84 -39.89
N SER A 628 25.94 12.87 -40.56
CA SER A 628 27.41 12.72 -40.57
C SER A 628 28.11 14.00 -41.01
N TYR A 629 27.52 14.75 -41.95
CA TYR A 629 28.01 16.07 -42.39
C TYR A 629 27.88 17.13 -41.28
N GLN A 630 26.72 17.23 -40.61
CA GLN A 630 26.53 18.12 -39.46
C GLN A 630 27.43 17.78 -38.26
N LEU A 631 27.89 16.53 -38.12
CA LEU A 631 28.86 16.14 -37.10
C LEU A 631 30.27 16.65 -37.43
N LEU A 632 30.70 16.65 -38.70
CA LEU A 632 31.99 17.26 -39.10
C LEU A 632 32.04 18.76 -38.77
N TRP A 633 30.97 19.50 -39.12
CA TRP A 633 30.81 20.89 -38.69
C TRP A 633 30.56 21.06 -37.18
N GLY A 634 30.30 19.97 -36.45
CA GLY A 634 30.30 19.96 -34.98
C GLY A 634 31.71 19.90 -34.40
N GLU A 635 32.62 19.16 -35.01
CA GLU A 635 34.04 19.13 -34.63
C GLU A 635 34.71 20.50 -34.84
N LEU A 636 34.42 21.19 -35.96
CA LEU A 636 34.95 22.54 -36.24
C LEU A 636 34.49 23.65 -35.28
N ARG A 637 33.49 23.38 -34.44
CA ARG A 637 32.95 24.33 -33.45
C ARG A 637 33.42 24.10 -32.02
N LYS A 638 34.18 23.04 -31.77
CA LYS A 638 34.77 22.82 -30.45
C LYS A 638 35.83 23.87 -30.16
N ASN A 639 35.86 24.34 -28.92
CA ASN A 639 36.90 25.21 -28.39
C ASN A 639 37.48 24.55 -27.12
N PRO A 640 38.78 24.21 -27.08
CA PRO A 640 39.77 24.33 -28.15
C PRO A 640 39.44 23.46 -29.38
N LEU A 641 40.00 23.85 -30.54
CA LEU A 641 39.84 23.09 -31.79
C LEU A 641 40.50 21.71 -31.66
N PRO A 642 39.88 20.64 -32.22
CA PRO A 642 40.42 19.28 -32.10
C PRO A 642 41.53 19.06 -33.14
N THR A 643 42.72 19.59 -32.87
CA THR A 643 43.87 19.63 -33.81
C THR A 643 44.19 18.27 -34.44
N LEU A 644 44.03 17.17 -33.70
CA LEU A 644 44.24 15.79 -34.16
C LEU A 644 43.23 15.32 -35.23
N THR A 645 41.98 15.80 -35.20
CA THR A 645 40.94 15.41 -36.18
C THR A 645 40.66 16.47 -37.23
N LEU A 646 41.19 17.68 -37.07
CA LEU A 646 40.92 18.86 -37.90
C LEU A 646 41.18 18.61 -39.40
N GLN A 647 42.30 17.98 -39.72
CA GLN A 647 42.74 17.62 -41.08
C GLN A 647 41.67 16.83 -41.86
N ASN A 648 41.28 15.67 -41.33
CA ASN A 648 40.27 14.79 -41.91
C ASN A 648 38.86 15.41 -41.87
N THR A 649 38.57 16.22 -40.84
CA THR A 649 37.30 16.95 -40.73
C THR A 649 37.14 17.97 -41.85
N MET A 650 38.14 18.82 -42.08
CA MET A 650 38.15 19.81 -43.16
C MET A 650 38.08 19.12 -44.53
N ARG A 651 38.84 18.03 -44.74
CA ARG A 651 38.81 17.26 -46.01
C ARG A 651 37.38 16.81 -46.35
N ARG A 652 36.76 16.10 -45.41
CA ARG A 652 35.43 15.51 -45.61
C ARG A 652 34.32 16.56 -45.74
N ILE A 653 34.53 17.79 -45.25
CA ILE A 653 33.61 18.90 -45.52
C ILE A 653 33.79 19.45 -46.94
N LEU A 654 35.03 19.74 -47.36
CA LEU A 654 35.31 20.30 -48.68
C LEU A 654 34.97 19.30 -49.80
N GLU A 655 35.40 18.04 -49.69
CA GLU A 655 35.04 16.97 -50.62
C GLU A 655 33.52 16.79 -50.72
N ASN A 656 32.83 16.65 -49.59
CA ASN A 656 31.39 16.38 -49.61
C ASN A 656 30.59 17.58 -50.14
N TYR A 657 31.03 18.82 -49.88
CA TYR A 657 30.32 20.01 -50.35
C TYR A 657 30.66 20.35 -51.81
N PHE A 658 31.93 20.65 -52.10
CA PHE A 658 32.33 21.14 -53.42
C PHE A 658 32.37 20.00 -54.44
N LYS A 659 33.01 18.86 -54.11
CA LYS A 659 33.28 17.79 -55.07
C LYS A 659 32.09 16.84 -55.29
N ILE A 660 31.48 16.34 -54.20
CA ILE A 660 30.37 15.37 -54.28
C ILE A 660 29.02 16.05 -54.60
N LEU A 661 28.69 17.15 -53.91
CA LEU A 661 27.40 17.84 -54.10
C LEU A 661 27.45 18.96 -55.14
N GLY A 662 28.56 19.71 -55.22
CA GLY A 662 28.71 20.85 -56.14
C GLY A 662 29.31 20.50 -57.52
N GLY A 663 29.97 19.35 -57.67
CA GLY A 663 30.70 18.99 -58.90
C GLY A 663 31.94 19.84 -59.19
N ILE A 664 32.41 20.63 -58.22
CA ILE A 664 33.59 21.50 -58.30
C ILE A 664 34.78 20.73 -57.71
N ASP A 665 35.83 20.52 -58.49
CA ASP A 665 37.05 19.90 -57.95
C ASP A 665 37.82 20.89 -57.05
N THR A 666 38.46 20.38 -56.00
CA THR A 666 39.15 21.19 -54.98
C THR A 666 40.26 22.05 -55.57
N ASP A 667 40.89 21.60 -56.66
CA ASP A 667 41.95 22.34 -57.33
C ASP A 667 41.44 23.63 -58.00
N LYS A 668 40.15 23.69 -58.39
CA LYS A 668 39.54 24.93 -58.89
C LYS A 668 39.28 25.96 -57.80
N LEU A 669 39.19 25.55 -56.53
CA LEU A 669 39.09 26.48 -55.41
C LEU A 669 40.39 27.30 -55.26
N LEU A 670 41.54 26.79 -55.71
CA LEU A 670 42.80 27.52 -55.76
C LEU A 670 42.83 28.61 -56.84
N GLU A 671 41.99 28.50 -57.88
CA GLU A 671 41.88 29.54 -58.93
C GLU A 671 41.23 30.83 -58.37
N SER A 672 40.49 30.74 -57.26
CA SER A 672 39.84 31.88 -56.57
C SER A 672 40.73 32.63 -55.56
N PHE A 673 42.04 32.35 -55.51
CA PHE A 673 43.00 33.01 -54.61
C PHE A 673 44.22 33.55 -55.37
N ASP A 674 44.75 34.69 -54.90
CA ASP A 674 45.95 35.31 -55.44
C ASP A 674 47.06 35.49 -54.38
N GLY A 675 48.29 35.73 -54.86
CA GLY A 675 49.44 36.07 -54.02
C GLY A 675 49.71 35.09 -52.88
N HIS A 676 49.95 35.64 -51.69
CA HIS A 676 50.29 34.87 -50.48
C HIS A 676 49.13 33.97 -50.01
N GLU A 677 47.88 34.40 -50.16
CA GLU A 677 46.72 33.60 -49.77
C GLU A 677 46.57 32.34 -50.63
N LYS A 678 46.97 32.41 -51.91
CA LYS A 678 47.01 31.22 -52.79
C LYS A 678 47.97 30.16 -52.27
N VAL A 679 49.15 30.56 -51.77
CA VAL A 679 50.14 29.65 -51.17
C VAL A 679 49.60 29.04 -49.87
N GLN A 680 48.93 29.84 -49.04
CA GLN A 680 48.26 29.36 -47.82
C GLN A 680 47.11 28.38 -48.12
N CYS A 681 46.30 28.64 -49.14
CA CYS A 681 45.24 27.75 -49.59
C CYS A 681 45.81 26.44 -50.20
N GLN A 682 46.89 26.53 -50.98
CA GLN A 682 47.64 25.38 -51.49
C GLN A 682 48.19 24.51 -50.33
N SER A 683 48.75 25.13 -49.29
CA SER A 683 49.21 24.44 -48.08
C SER A 683 48.07 23.76 -47.34
N LEU A 684 46.91 24.43 -47.19
CA LEU A 684 45.73 23.84 -46.57
C LEU A 684 45.25 22.62 -47.36
N ILE A 685 45.00 22.74 -48.66
CA ILE A 685 44.51 21.63 -49.49
C ILE A 685 45.51 20.48 -49.55
N SER A 686 46.81 20.76 -49.65
CA SER A 686 47.87 19.75 -49.59
C SER A 686 47.89 19.00 -48.25
N TRP A 687 47.93 19.73 -47.12
CA TRP A 687 47.90 19.14 -45.78
C TRP A 687 46.62 18.33 -45.51
N VAL A 688 45.47 18.88 -45.92
CA VAL A 688 44.15 18.24 -45.79
C VAL A 688 44.09 16.93 -46.58
N ASN A 689 44.68 16.89 -47.79
CA ASN A 689 44.73 15.70 -48.65
C ASN A 689 45.79 14.67 -48.22
N ASP A 690 46.93 15.10 -47.68
CA ASP A 690 48.01 14.22 -47.20
C ASP A 690 47.50 13.23 -46.15
N GLY A 691 46.68 13.71 -45.20
CA GLY A 691 45.95 12.90 -44.21
C GLY A 691 44.83 11.99 -44.77
N SER A 692 44.82 11.71 -46.07
CA SER A 692 44.05 10.62 -46.69
C SER A 692 44.91 9.39 -47.04
N HIS A 693 46.24 9.55 -47.02
CA HIS A 693 47.21 8.48 -47.18
C HIS A 693 47.92 8.19 -45.84
N TYR A 694 48.55 7.02 -45.76
CA TYR A 694 49.28 6.47 -44.60
C TYR A 694 48.50 6.00 -43.37
N SER A 695 48.72 4.71 -43.10
CA SER A 695 48.81 4.05 -41.80
C SER A 695 49.66 2.78 -42.06
N PRO A 696 50.55 2.31 -41.15
CA PRO A 696 50.71 2.67 -39.75
C PRO A 696 52.16 2.99 -39.33
N ASP A 697 52.47 4.22 -38.90
CA ASP A 697 53.67 4.51 -38.11
C ASP A 697 53.47 5.75 -37.21
N ASP A 698 53.90 5.68 -35.94
CA ASP A 698 53.40 6.54 -34.86
C ASP A 698 54.21 7.84 -34.65
N LEU A 699 54.06 8.81 -35.56
CA LEU A 699 54.61 10.17 -35.41
C LEU A 699 53.60 11.29 -35.75
N PHE A 700 52.48 11.34 -35.01
CA PHE A 700 51.59 12.50 -35.03
C PHE A 700 52.22 13.73 -34.36
N VAL A 701 52.85 14.60 -35.16
CA VAL A 701 53.05 16.00 -34.76
C VAL A 701 51.69 16.71 -34.86
N ALA A 702 50.97 16.77 -33.74
CA ALA A 702 49.76 17.58 -33.65
C ALA A 702 50.10 19.04 -33.99
N ILE A 703 49.39 19.64 -34.95
CA ILE A 703 49.64 21.03 -35.33
C ILE A 703 49.35 21.96 -34.13
N GLY A 704 50.27 22.88 -33.86
CA GLY A 704 50.10 23.85 -32.78
C GLY A 704 48.92 24.80 -33.04
N ASP A 705 48.31 25.33 -31.99
CA ASP A 705 47.03 26.06 -32.07
C ASP A 705 47.07 27.28 -33.02
N LYS A 706 48.23 27.93 -33.16
CA LYS A 706 48.47 29.00 -34.16
C LYS A 706 48.24 28.51 -35.59
N MET A 707 48.73 27.31 -35.95
CA MET A 707 48.52 26.70 -37.27
C MET A 707 47.08 26.22 -37.45
N ALA A 708 46.47 25.63 -36.43
CA ALA A 708 45.06 25.24 -36.47
C ALA A 708 44.13 26.44 -36.70
N THR A 709 44.42 27.56 -36.03
CA THR A 709 43.71 28.84 -36.20
C THR A 709 43.92 29.42 -37.61
N SER A 710 45.16 29.41 -38.11
CA SER A 710 45.47 29.85 -39.48
C SER A 710 44.72 29.03 -40.53
N TYR A 711 44.75 27.70 -40.43
CA TYR A 711 43.98 26.81 -41.31
C TYR A 711 42.47 27.03 -41.20
N MET A 712 41.93 27.38 -40.02
CA MET A 712 40.52 27.77 -39.89
C MET A 712 40.20 29.11 -40.58
N LYS A 713 41.10 30.12 -40.51
CA LYS A 713 40.95 31.36 -41.31
C LYS A 713 40.91 31.06 -42.81
N ILE A 714 41.83 30.22 -43.30
CA ILE A 714 41.94 29.87 -44.73
C ILE A 714 40.73 29.05 -45.18
N PHE A 715 40.29 28.07 -44.37
CA PHE A 715 39.10 27.26 -44.63
C PHE A 715 37.83 28.13 -44.73
N PHE A 716 37.68 29.13 -43.87
CA PHE A 716 36.63 30.15 -43.99
C PHE A 716 36.75 30.96 -45.30
N LYS A 717 37.95 31.44 -45.63
CA LYS A 717 38.21 32.19 -46.87
C LYS A 717 37.85 31.38 -48.12
N ILE A 718 37.95 30.04 -48.13
CA ILE A 718 37.49 29.20 -49.26
C ILE A 718 35.99 29.38 -49.51
N PHE A 719 35.15 29.34 -48.48
CA PHE A 719 33.71 29.54 -48.64
C PHE A 719 33.38 30.99 -49.05
N LYS A 720 34.15 31.98 -48.59
CA LYS A 720 34.00 33.39 -48.96
C LYS A 720 34.38 33.64 -50.43
N ALA A 721 35.56 33.19 -50.86
CA ALA A 721 36.06 33.33 -52.23
C ALA A 721 35.20 32.58 -53.27
N ALA A 722 34.68 31.40 -52.93
CA ALA A 722 33.78 30.63 -53.79
C ALA A 722 32.34 31.16 -53.85
N ASN A 723 32.00 32.29 -53.18
CA ASN A 723 30.64 32.81 -53.03
C ASN A 723 29.64 31.87 -52.30
N HIS A 724 30.13 30.93 -51.49
CA HIS A 724 29.34 29.98 -50.71
C HIS A 724 29.27 30.34 -49.21
N LEU A 725 29.55 31.59 -48.83
CA LEU A 725 29.62 32.07 -47.44
C LEU A 725 28.35 31.75 -46.62
N ALA A 726 27.16 31.93 -47.19
CA ALA A 726 25.89 31.65 -46.52
C ALA A 726 25.74 30.18 -46.05
N HIS A 727 26.44 29.24 -46.69
CA HIS A 727 26.48 27.85 -46.23
C HIS A 727 27.41 27.67 -45.03
N TYR A 728 28.55 28.35 -45.00
CA TYR A 728 29.44 28.37 -43.84
C TYR A 728 28.74 29.01 -42.62
N GLU A 729 28.08 30.16 -42.81
CA GLU A 729 27.26 30.83 -41.79
C GLU A 729 26.17 29.89 -41.25
N MET A 730 25.38 29.25 -42.12
CA MET A 730 24.35 28.29 -41.74
C MET A 730 24.89 27.10 -40.94
N MET A 731 26.08 26.59 -41.29
CA MET A 731 26.66 25.41 -40.64
C MET A 731 27.38 25.72 -39.34
N MET A 732 27.93 26.93 -39.17
CA MET A 732 28.48 27.42 -37.90
C MET A 732 27.37 27.86 -36.92
N GLY A 733 26.38 28.62 -37.39
CA GLY A 733 25.29 29.11 -36.54
C GLY A 733 25.77 30.12 -35.50
N GLU A 734 25.45 29.91 -34.23
CA GLU A 734 25.81 30.81 -33.11
C GLU A 734 27.34 30.94 -32.90
N ASP A 735 28.12 29.94 -33.35
CA ASP A 735 29.58 29.95 -33.32
C ASP A 735 30.23 30.69 -34.51
N TYR A 736 29.44 31.36 -35.35
CA TYR A 736 29.96 32.09 -36.51
C TYR A 736 30.80 33.32 -36.11
N LYS A 737 31.96 33.46 -36.76
CA LYS A 737 32.83 34.65 -36.72
C LYS A 737 33.35 34.90 -38.14
N ASP A 738 33.39 36.14 -38.59
CA ASP A 738 34.13 36.48 -39.82
C ASP A 738 35.63 36.48 -39.48
N LEU A 739 36.40 35.63 -40.17
CA LEU A 739 37.84 35.46 -39.97
C LEU A 739 38.69 36.18 -41.03
N THR A 740 38.19 37.24 -41.68
CA THR A 740 38.98 38.04 -42.64
C THR A 740 39.90 39.09 -42.03
N ALA A 741 39.71 39.49 -40.76
CA ALA A 741 40.60 40.43 -40.08
C ALA A 741 41.86 39.71 -39.54
N ASP A 742 42.97 40.45 -39.45
CA ASP A 742 44.20 40.02 -38.78
C ASP A 742 44.46 40.86 -37.52
N ASP A 743 44.63 40.16 -36.40
CA ASP A 743 44.93 40.74 -35.09
C ASP A 743 46.42 41.16 -35.06
N VAL A 744 46.70 42.37 -35.54
CA VAL A 744 48.01 43.00 -35.39
C VAL A 744 48.07 43.73 -34.04
N GLU A 745 48.38 42.97 -32.98
CA GLU A 745 49.28 43.41 -31.89
C GLU A 745 49.53 42.24 -30.93
N ALA A 746 50.75 41.72 -30.97
CA ALA A 746 51.32 40.86 -29.94
C ALA A 746 52.79 41.24 -29.81
N GLU A 747 53.24 41.47 -28.58
CA GLU A 747 54.58 41.99 -28.27
C GLU A 747 55.68 41.00 -28.69
N GLU A 748 56.68 41.44 -29.46
CA GLU A 748 57.98 40.79 -29.49
C GLU A 748 59.10 41.77 -29.11
N SER A 749 60.05 41.23 -28.36
CA SER A 749 61.09 41.92 -27.61
C SER A 749 62.29 42.37 -28.44
N GLY A 750 62.93 43.44 -28.00
CA GLY A 750 64.39 43.50 -27.90
C GLY A 750 65.15 44.24 -29.01
N ASP A 751 65.82 45.31 -28.59
CA ASP A 751 67.06 45.93 -29.08
C ASP A 751 67.63 45.51 -30.46
N VAL A 752 67.79 46.49 -31.37
CA VAL A 752 69.10 47.05 -31.79
C VAL A 752 68.87 48.48 -32.37
N ASP A 753 69.85 49.37 -32.24
CA ASP A 753 69.84 50.80 -32.65
C ASP A 753 69.58 51.08 -34.16
N GLY A 754 69.07 52.27 -34.52
CA GLY A 754 68.78 52.60 -35.93
C GLY A 754 68.32 54.02 -36.36
N ASP A 755 68.77 55.10 -35.71
CA ASP A 755 68.92 56.49 -36.25
C ASP A 755 67.79 57.24 -37.05
N PHE A 756 67.25 58.32 -36.45
CA PHE A 756 66.80 59.61 -37.05
C PHE A 756 65.62 59.77 -38.07
N GLY A 757 64.86 60.87 -37.89
CA GLY A 757 64.18 61.63 -38.98
C GLY A 757 62.65 61.46 -39.13
N ALA A 758 61.76 61.96 -38.26
CA ALA A 758 61.42 63.35 -37.92
C ALA A 758 60.46 64.10 -38.90
N GLY A 759 59.22 64.34 -38.44
CA GLY A 759 58.23 65.29 -39.00
C GLY A 759 57.12 64.69 -39.89
N SER A 760 55.87 65.19 -39.89
CA SER A 760 55.27 66.25 -39.05
C SER A 760 53.73 66.35 -39.21
N GLN A 761 53.02 66.68 -38.12
CA GLN A 761 51.78 67.51 -38.05
C GLN A 761 50.48 66.97 -38.72
N THR A 762 49.39 66.70 -37.97
CA THR A 762 48.29 67.60 -37.49
C THR A 762 47.42 68.18 -38.63
N GLU A 763 46.10 68.46 -38.51
CA GLU A 763 45.11 68.62 -37.41
C GLU A 763 43.68 68.41 -38.01
N VAL A 764 42.47 68.46 -37.39
CA VAL A 764 41.92 68.91 -36.08
C VAL A 764 40.55 68.20 -35.78
N ALA A 765 39.79 68.68 -34.79
CA ALA A 765 38.44 68.28 -34.29
C ALA A 765 37.23 68.60 -35.22
N GLY A 766 35.96 68.28 -34.92
CA GLY A 766 35.33 67.49 -33.83
C GLY A 766 33.88 67.92 -33.48
N GLU A 767 33.36 67.44 -32.34
CA GLU A 767 32.06 67.79 -31.67
C GLU A 767 30.74 67.42 -32.43
N GLU A 768 29.55 67.25 -31.84
CA GLU A 768 29.00 67.50 -30.47
C GLU A 768 28.35 66.23 -29.83
N ALA A 769 27.80 66.35 -28.60
CA ALA A 769 27.00 65.34 -27.87
C ALA A 769 25.48 65.72 -27.85
N PRO A 770 24.53 64.99 -27.19
CA PRO A 770 24.46 64.87 -25.72
C PRO A 770 23.84 63.55 -25.14
N LEU A 771 23.66 63.58 -23.81
CA LEU A 771 23.10 62.60 -22.84
C LEU A 771 21.62 62.19 -23.13
N VAL A 772 20.97 61.18 -22.51
CA VAL A 772 20.83 60.86 -21.05
C VAL A 772 20.62 59.36 -20.79
N ALA A 773 21.00 58.90 -19.58
CA ALA A 773 20.94 57.50 -19.13
C ALA A 773 19.85 57.21 -18.07
N ALA A 774 19.61 55.93 -17.80
CA ALA A 774 18.88 55.42 -16.62
C ALA A 774 19.65 54.23 -16.00
N GLN A 775 19.62 54.08 -14.67
CA GLN A 775 20.46 53.15 -13.92
C GLN A 775 19.65 52.05 -13.22
N ILE A 776 20.24 50.87 -13.05
CA ILE A 776 19.95 49.92 -11.96
C ILE A 776 21.31 49.47 -11.40
N PRO A 777 21.55 49.54 -10.07
CA PRO A 777 22.87 49.29 -9.49
C PRO A 777 23.14 47.81 -9.19
N VAL A 778 24.42 47.45 -9.18
CA VAL A 778 24.96 46.24 -8.52
C VAL A 778 25.73 46.68 -7.28
N ALA A 779 25.56 45.98 -6.16
CA ALA A 779 26.39 46.13 -4.97
C ALA A 779 26.52 44.78 -4.27
N GLU A 780 27.76 44.35 -4.04
CA GLU A 780 28.10 43.17 -3.23
C GLU A 780 28.67 43.65 -1.89
N GLU A 781 28.23 43.07 -0.77
CA GLU A 781 28.96 43.11 0.50
C GLU A 781 28.95 41.70 1.14
N PRO A 782 30.09 41.24 1.71
CA PRO A 782 30.20 39.91 2.30
C PRO A 782 29.80 39.89 3.79
N ILE A 783 28.93 38.96 4.17
CA ILE A 783 28.56 38.73 5.58
C ILE A 783 29.40 37.59 6.18
N LYS A 784 29.94 37.85 7.38
CA LYS A 784 30.80 36.92 8.14
C LYS A 784 29.99 35.81 8.81
N VAL A 785 30.65 34.68 9.08
CA VAL A 785 30.13 33.60 9.93
C VAL A 785 31.10 33.40 11.10
N ASP A 786 30.61 33.59 12.33
CA ASP A 786 31.34 33.23 13.56
C ASP A 786 30.78 31.93 14.18
N PRO A 787 31.61 31.07 14.80
CA PRO A 787 31.23 29.73 15.25
C PRO A 787 30.97 29.60 16.77
N LEU A 788 30.60 28.38 17.21
CA LEU A 788 30.65 27.75 18.55
C LEU A 788 29.28 27.24 19.06
N PRO A 789 29.22 26.28 20.02
CA PRO A 789 30.18 25.23 20.39
C PRO A 789 29.58 23.81 20.26
N GLY A 790 30.36 22.75 20.53
CA GLY A 790 29.91 21.34 20.44
C GLY A 790 29.99 20.55 21.75
N ALA A 791 29.45 19.33 21.77
CA ALA A 791 29.57 18.37 22.88
C ALA A 791 29.53 16.89 22.43
N ALA A 792 30.43 16.09 23.03
CA ALA A 792 30.56 14.62 23.14
C ALA A 792 29.77 13.63 22.23
N PRO A 793 30.43 12.59 21.67
CA PRO A 793 29.75 11.44 21.05
C PRO A 793 29.32 10.38 22.08
N VAL A 794 28.14 9.79 21.88
CA VAL A 794 27.65 8.64 22.66
C VAL A 794 27.75 7.36 21.84
N LYS A 795 28.36 6.31 22.41
CA LYS A 795 28.32 4.95 21.85
C LYS A 795 26.97 4.29 22.14
N VAL A 796 26.43 3.56 21.17
CA VAL A 796 25.40 2.54 21.39
C VAL A 796 25.80 1.29 20.60
N ASP A 797 25.80 0.13 21.25
CA ASP A 797 26.34 -1.11 20.70
C ASP A 797 25.38 -1.85 19.76
N LEU A 798 25.96 -2.64 18.84
CA LEU A 798 25.25 -3.52 17.92
C LEU A 798 25.07 -4.93 18.52
N PRO A 799 23.83 -5.43 18.71
CA PRO A 799 23.59 -6.86 18.91
C PRO A 799 23.72 -7.60 17.57
N LYS A 800 24.60 -8.60 17.49
CA LYS A 800 24.67 -9.58 16.39
C LYS A 800 23.97 -10.90 16.79
N PRO A 801 23.63 -11.78 15.83
CA PRO A 801 22.44 -12.64 15.95
C PRO A 801 22.62 -13.90 16.80
N SER A 802 21.51 -14.36 17.39
CA SER A 802 21.37 -15.70 17.95
C SER A 802 21.14 -16.75 16.86
N GLN A 803 21.61 -17.97 17.09
CA GLN A 803 21.54 -19.11 16.17
C GLN A 803 20.77 -20.29 16.79
N ARG A 804 20.14 -21.10 15.93
CA ARG A 804 19.59 -22.46 16.20
C ARG A 804 18.34 -22.45 17.10
N GLN A 805 17.41 -23.39 16.98
CA GLN A 805 17.53 -24.78 16.52
C GLN A 805 16.59 -25.17 15.36
N ALA A 806 16.84 -26.34 14.78
CA ALA A 806 15.97 -27.02 13.82
C ALA A 806 15.59 -28.39 14.37
N ILE A 807 14.35 -28.83 14.11
CA ILE A 807 13.83 -30.17 14.43
C ILE A 807 13.10 -30.68 13.18
N GLN A 808 13.22 -31.98 12.90
CA GLN A 808 12.61 -32.66 11.74
C GLN A 808 11.49 -33.64 12.17
N PRO A 809 10.69 -34.20 11.23
CA PRO A 809 9.28 -34.52 11.49
C PRO A 809 9.00 -35.96 11.98
N GLY A 810 7.77 -36.20 12.45
CA GLY A 810 7.24 -37.54 12.70
C GLY A 810 5.71 -37.64 12.88
N LEU A 811 5.11 -38.52 12.07
CA LEU A 811 4.01 -39.46 12.40
C LEU A 811 2.55 -38.97 12.66
N LEU A 812 1.66 -39.44 11.77
CA LEU A 812 0.25 -39.83 11.98
C LEU A 812 0.16 -41.17 12.76
N PRO A 813 -1.01 -41.79 13.12
CA PRO A 813 -2.43 -41.51 12.79
C PRO A 813 -3.34 -41.58 14.07
N PRO A 814 -4.63 -42.04 14.11
CA PRO A 814 -5.72 -42.17 13.11
C PRO A 814 -7.10 -41.56 13.55
N ASP A 815 -8.08 -41.56 12.61
CA ASP A 815 -9.54 -41.88 12.70
C ASP A 815 -10.30 -41.90 14.06
N THR A 816 -11.61 -41.57 14.21
CA THR A 816 -12.76 -41.10 13.38
C THR A 816 -13.89 -40.61 14.36
N PRO A 817 -15.22 -40.63 14.05
CA PRO A 817 -16.02 -39.73 13.19
C PRO A 817 -17.12 -38.94 13.95
N SER A 818 -17.89 -38.05 13.29
CA SER A 818 -19.39 -38.00 13.36
C SER A 818 -20.06 -36.73 12.80
N ALA A 819 -21.00 -36.93 11.86
CA ALA A 819 -22.32 -36.27 11.71
C ALA A 819 -22.46 -34.73 11.45
N PRO A 820 -23.61 -34.27 10.90
CA PRO A 820 -23.72 -32.94 10.26
C PRO A 820 -24.63 -31.93 10.99
N ASN A 821 -24.70 -30.70 10.46
CA ASN A 821 -25.66 -29.66 10.87
C ASN A 821 -26.37 -29.05 9.66
N THR A 822 -27.68 -28.80 9.77
CA THR A 822 -28.55 -28.31 8.68
C THR A 822 -29.57 -27.27 9.17
N VAL A 823 -29.47 -26.03 8.68
CA VAL A 823 -30.52 -24.98 8.72
C VAL A 823 -30.32 -24.17 7.42
N SER A 824 -31.17 -24.21 6.39
CA SER A 824 -32.63 -23.99 6.26
C SER A 824 -33.01 -22.50 6.21
N ALA A 825 -33.45 -22.04 5.04
CA ALA A 825 -34.11 -20.74 4.82
C ALA A 825 -35.54 -20.99 4.31
N PRO A 826 -36.54 -20.13 4.63
CA PRO A 826 -37.95 -20.42 4.36
C PRO A 826 -38.48 -19.78 3.06
N GLU A 827 -39.38 -20.51 2.40
CA GLU A 827 -40.36 -19.95 1.46
C GLU A 827 -41.79 -20.30 1.95
N HIS A 828 -42.77 -19.43 1.66
CA HIS A 828 -44.19 -19.69 1.90
C HIS A 828 -45.02 -19.37 0.63
N PRO A 829 -46.15 -20.07 0.41
CA PRO A 829 -46.74 -20.23 -0.91
C PRO A 829 -47.77 -19.13 -1.28
N GLY A 830 -48.03 -18.98 -2.58
CA GLY A 830 -48.98 -18.00 -3.14
C GLY A 830 -50.40 -18.54 -3.35
N THR A 831 -51.18 -17.87 -4.20
CA THR A 831 -52.52 -18.32 -4.63
C THR A 831 -53.01 -17.65 -5.91
N LEU A 832 -53.76 -18.43 -6.70
CA LEU A 832 -54.85 -18.06 -7.63
C LEU A 832 -54.55 -17.27 -8.94
N GLY A 833 -55.25 -17.72 -9.99
CA GLY A 833 -55.30 -17.19 -11.35
C GLY A 833 -55.91 -18.25 -12.28
N ASP A 834 -57.20 -18.12 -12.58
CA ASP A 834 -57.97 -19.03 -13.46
C ASP A 834 -58.00 -18.52 -14.92
N ASP A 835 -58.39 -19.43 -15.84
CA ASP A 835 -58.56 -19.31 -17.31
C ASP A 835 -57.31 -19.01 -18.19
#